data_AF-A0A9P4XQZ9-F1
#
_entry.id   AF-A0A9P4XQZ9-F1
#
_cell.length_a   1.000
_cell.length_b   1.000
_cell.length_c   1.000
_cell.angle_alpha   90.00
_cell.angle_beta   90.00
_cell.angle_gamma   90.00
#
_symmetry.space_group_name_H-M   'P 1'
#
loop_
_entity.id
_entity.type
_entity.pdbx_description
1 polymer ?
#
loop_
_entity_poly.entity_id
_entity_poly.type
_entity_poly.pdbx_seq_one_letter_code
_entity_poly.pdbx_strand_id
1 'polypeptide(L)'
;MLNLRNQAVSADWLVVANCSATPAHGYIDPNFPNPNGKHDVPVIIYGYTPSFSLAVFAAVWFSLMLVIHLAQTIRYRSWWFFPFSVGLLFEIVGYVARSLSAKKDPYNLIFFILNYFFIVTAPVFLAAGIYTILSALISRLGSKYSSLSPKVIMWFFVLSDVISTITQVAGAALIGSQESKHKDPTFANNILLGGLAYQVFSIGVFIVLAGRFLWRARRALRRRNLDTFALVFAAVTILVYLRTVFRLAETAQGLNGSIQSNETYFACLEFAPVAAAVLLFAGWNPGRCLGSTVRGNKSSYQLDTRHLNSIPSHIHCYSNILFCFIYILSQMPPIPQGAKPLPRIITYYQTHHDSAGKLISPLPLLTQPGISLTHLILAAIHLNEDPNHITLNDHPPHHPRFETLWAELRILQASGVKVLGMLGGAAKGSYTRLDGSDAQFERYYLPLRDMIRARGLDGLDLDVEEEMSLGGVVKLIDRLRSDFGKGFLITLAPVAAALLDHRSNLSGFDYEALEVMRGHEISWYNAQFYCGWGDMSNPIMYEMIIRKGWPIEKVVIGLVTNPANGSGFVMWEFLSAVLNLLRGRHERFGGVMGWEYFNSLPGGHERPWEWARQMTSVLRQEDFLPSVQAPPINVATKPVLEVEADPDTSNGKPVQVPRSFDYYSDGSDV
;
A
#
# COMPACT_ATOMS: atom_id res chain seq x y z
N MET A 1 -4.29 -26.00 -79.84
CA MET A 1 -3.84 -27.24 -79.19
C MET A 1 -4.48 -27.32 -77.81
N LEU A 2 -5.24 -28.41 -77.55
CA LEU A 2 -5.48 -29.14 -76.28
C LEU A 2 -5.46 -28.37 -74.93
N ASN A 3 -6.33 -28.59 -73.93
CA ASN A 3 -7.53 -29.40 -73.73
C ASN A 3 -8.13 -29.05 -72.33
N LEU A 4 -9.46 -28.97 -72.22
CA LEU A 4 -10.39 -29.53 -71.18
C LEU A 4 -10.01 -29.43 -69.66
N ARG A 5 -10.78 -28.69 -68.83
CA ARG A 5 -11.98 -29.07 -68.04
C ARG A 5 -11.73 -29.93 -66.78
N ASN A 6 -12.12 -29.41 -65.60
CA ASN A 6 -13.27 -29.90 -64.80
C ASN A 6 -13.59 -28.98 -63.59
N GLN A 7 -14.79 -28.37 -63.61
CA GLN A 7 -15.89 -28.43 -62.61
C GLN A 7 -15.70 -27.53 -61.37
N ALA A 8 -16.42 -26.42 -61.10
CA ALA A 8 -17.83 -26.00 -61.17
C ALA A 8 -18.69 -26.34 -59.92
N VAL A 9 -19.22 -25.27 -59.28
CA VAL A 9 -20.43 -25.13 -58.40
C VAL A 9 -20.26 -25.58 -56.94
N SER A 10 -20.65 -24.87 -55.86
CA SER A 10 -21.73 -23.89 -55.57
C SER A 10 -21.24 -22.72 -54.69
N ALA A 11 -21.56 -21.45 -54.96
CA ALA A 11 -22.80 -20.72 -54.62
C ALA A 11 -23.10 -20.60 -53.10
N ASP A 12 -22.79 -19.40 -52.58
CA ASP A 12 -23.73 -18.46 -51.96
C ASP A 12 -24.19 -18.56 -50.47
N TRP A 13 -23.64 -17.60 -49.72
CA TRP A 13 -24.26 -16.67 -48.75
C TRP A 13 -24.63 -17.09 -47.31
N LEU A 14 -24.01 -16.32 -46.40
CA LEU A 14 -24.48 -15.83 -45.09
C LEU A 14 -24.44 -16.79 -43.90
N VAL A 15 -23.54 -16.52 -42.95
CA VAL A 15 -23.87 -15.90 -41.64
C VAL A 15 -22.60 -15.83 -40.77
N VAL A 16 -22.18 -14.57 -40.52
CA VAL A 16 -21.59 -14.03 -39.28
C VAL A 16 -20.10 -14.24 -38.99
N ALA A 17 -19.40 -13.12 -39.14
CA ALA A 17 -18.16 -12.74 -38.48
C ALA A 17 -18.04 -13.22 -37.02
N ASN A 18 -16.91 -13.87 -36.70
CA ASN A 18 -16.22 -13.65 -35.43
C ASN A 18 -14.78 -14.17 -35.50
N CYS A 19 -13.88 -13.36 -36.06
CA CYS A 19 -12.45 -13.48 -35.85
C CYS A 19 -11.80 -12.11 -36.02
N SER A 20 -12.03 -11.23 -35.05
CA SER A 20 -11.18 -10.06 -34.82
C SER A 20 -10.82 -10.03 -33.34
N ALA A 21 -9.95 -10.96 -32.94
CA ALA A 21 -9.08 -10.70 -31.80
C ALA A 21 -8.18 -9.53 -32.21
N THR A 22 -8.37 -8.39 -31.55
CA THR A 22 -7.42 -7.27 -31.62
C THR A 22 -6.03 -7.80 -31.24
N PRO A 23 -4.97 -7.53 -32.03
CA PRO A 23 -3.64 -8.06 -31.73
C PRO A 23 -3.12 -7.43 -30.43
N ALA A 24 -2.59 -8.25 -29.52
CA ALA A 24 -1.83 -7.75 -28.38
C ALA A 24 -0.60 -6.98 -28.91
N HIS A 25 -0.56 -5.66 -28.70
CA HIS A 25 0.56 -4.82 -29.13
C HIS A 25 1.74 -4.96 -28.16
N GLY A 26 2.73 -5.81 -28.46
CA GLY A 26 4.01 -5.88 -27.74
C GLY A 26 4.94 -6.99 -28.24
N TYR A 27 6.21 -6.97 -27.80
CA TYR A 27 7.22 -7.96 -28.24
C TYR A 27 7.01 -9.32 -27.57
N ILE A 28 6.96 -10.37 -28.40
CA ILE A 28 6.89 -11.78 -27.99
C ILE A 28 8.04 -12.49 -28.72
N ASP A 29 8.93 -13.15 -27.98
CA ASP A 29 10.05 -13.88 -28.59
C ASP A 29 9.56 -15.24 -29.12
N PRO A 30 9.75 -15.54 -30.42
CA PRO A 30 9.39 -16.85 -31.00
C PRO A 30 10.07 -18.05 -30.33
N ASN A 31 11.22 -17.86 -29.69
CA ASN A 31 11.99 -18.91 -29.01
C ASN A 31 11.60 -19.10 -27.54
N PHE A 32 10.84 -18.16 -26.97
CA PHE A 32 10.29 -18.24 -25.61
C PHE A 32 8.77 -18.06 -25.70
N PRO A 33 8.00 -19.14 -25.95
CA PRO A 33 6.55 -19.07 -25.89
C PRO A 33 6.10 -18.69 -24.47
N ASN A 34 5.08 -17.85 -24.35
CA ASN A 34 4.55 -17.41 -23.06
C ASN A 34 4.22 -18.65 -22.19
N PRO A 35 4.83 -18.82 -21.01
CA PRO A 35 4.62 -19.99 -20.17
C PRO A 35 3.21 -20.06 -19.56
N ASN A 36 2.39 -19.00 -19.67
CA ASN A 36 1.09 -18.85 -19.01
C ASN A 36 1.16 -19.10 -17.49
N GLY A 37 2.27 -18.73 -16.85
CA GLY A 37 2.47 -18.81 -15.42
C GLY A 37 1.68 -17.74 -14.64
N LYS A 38 1.46 -18.00 -13.35
CA LYS A 38 0.66 -17.17 -12.43
C LYS A 38 1.08 -15.69 -12.34
N HIS A 39 2.31 -15.36 -12.73
CA HIS A 39 2.86 -14.01 -12.68
C HIS A 39 3.34 -13.52 -14.04
N ASP A 40 2.91 -14.16 -15.13
CA ASP A 40 3.44 -13.91 -16.45
C ASP A 40 2.61 -12.83 -17.14
N VAL A 41 3.28 -11.87 -17.75
CA VAL A 41 2.64 -10.86 -18.59
C VAL A 41 2.48 -11.37 -20.03
N PRO A 42 1.49 -10.86 -20.79
CA PRO A 42 1.21 -11.29 -22.16
C PRO A 42 2.34 -10.97 -23.15
N VAL A 43 3.20 -10.01 -22.82
CA VAL A 43 4.30 -9.49 -23.65
C VAL A 43 5.55 -9.29 -22.80
N ILE A 44 6.73 -9.37 -23.41
CA ILE A 44 7.99 -9.10 -22.70
C ILE A 44 8.12 -7.58 -22.51
N ILE A 45 8.00 -7.09 -21.26
CA ILE A 45 8.00 -5.65 -20.94
C ILE A 45 9.31 -4.95 -21.33
N TYR A 46 10.42 -5.70 -21.40
CA TYR A 46 11.69 -5.16 -21.89
C TYR A 46 11.65 -4.71 -23.36
N GLY A 47 10.72 -5.22 -24.17
CA GLY A 47 10.66 -4.97 -25.62
C GLY A 47 11.69 -5.77 -26.43
N TYR A 48 12.49 -6.61 -25.77
CA TYR A 48 13.47 -7.56 -26.32
C TYR A 48 13.75 -8.66 -25.28
N THR A 49 14.34 -9.77 -25.70
CA THR A 49 14.77 -10.83 -24.77
C THR A 49 16.12 -10.46 -24.13
N PRO A 50 16.19 -10.28 -22.80
CA PRO A 50 17.44 -9.85 -22.15
C PRO A 50 18.58 -10.85 -22.32
N SER A 51 19.79 -10.36 -22.56
CA SER A 51 20.98 -11.21 -22.64
C SER A 51 21.42 -11.69 -21.25
N PHE A 52 21.42 -13.01 -21.07
CA PHE A 52 21.92 -13.65 -19.85
C PHE A 52 23.40 -13.32 -19.61
N SER A 53 24.22 -13.30 -20.66
CA SER A 53 25.66 -13.02 -20.57
C SER A 53 25.94 -11.61 -20.06
N LEU A 54 25.20 -10.60 -20.54
CA LEU A 54 25.33 -9.22 -20.10
C LEU A 54 24.93 -9.07 -18.62
N ALA A 55 23.80 -9.68 -18.23
CA ALA A 55 23.30 -9.62 -16.85
C ALA A 55 24.28 -10.24 -15.85
N VAL A 56 24.84 -11.41 -16.18
CA VAL A 56 25.84 -12.09 -15.33
C VAL A 56 27.14 -11.28 -15.27
N PHE A 57 27.62 -10.77 -16.40
CA PHE A 57 28.82 -9.93 -16.43
C PHE A 57 28.67 -8.69 -15.53
N ALA A 58 27.54 -8.00 -15.64
CA ALA A 58 27.24 -6.83 -14.81
C ALA A 58 27.18 -7.19 -13.31
N ALA A 59 26.49 -8.28 -12.94
CA ALA A 59 26.41 -8.73 -11.55
C ALA A 59 27.80 -9.06 -10.96
N VAL A 60 28.66 -9.73 -11.72
CA VAL A 60 30.04 -10.04 -11.31
C VAL A 60 30.87 -8.76 -11.18
N TRP A 61 30.77 -7.84 -12.15
CA TRP A 61 31.48 -6.57 -12.13
C TRP A 61 31.14 -5.74 -10.89
N PHE A 62 29.85 -5.54 -10.60
CA PHE A 62 29.43 -4.78 -9.42
C PHE A 62 29.75 -5.49 -8.10
N SER A 63 29.75 -6.83 -8.08
CA SER A 63 30.18 -7.60 -6.91
C SER A 63 31.66 -7.39 -6.60
N LEU A 64 32.53 -7.43 -7.62
CA LEU A 64 33.95 -7.15 -7.47
C LEU A 64 34.16 -5.71 -6.97
N MET A 65 33.46 -4.75 -7.56
CA MET A 65 33.54 -3.34 -7.16
C MET A 65 33.04 -3.13 -5.73
N LEU A 66 31.96 -3.81 -5.31
CA LEU A 66 31.45 -3.75 -3.94
C LEU A 66 32.51 -4.20 -2.94
N VAL A 67 33.18 -5.33 -3.20
CA VAL A 67 34.25 -5.83 -2.32
C VAL A 67 35.39 -4.81 -2.22
N ILE A 68 35.82 -4.24 -3.35
CA ILE A 68 36.89 -3.22 -3.38
C ILE A 68 36.47 -1.97 -2.58
N HIS A 69 35.29 -1.41 -2.85
CA HIS A 69 34.78 -0.20 -2.19
C HIS A 69 34.53 -0.42 -0.69
N LEU A 70 34.04 -1.59 -0.30
CA LEU A 70 33.83 -1.93 1.10
C LEU A 70 35.17 -2.09 1.85
N ALA A 71 36.13 -2.81 1.24
CA ALA A 71 37.48 -2.94 1.79
C ALA A 71 38.16 -1.57 1.94
N GLN A 72 38.02 -0.69 0.94
CA GLN A 72 38.52 0.69 1.01
C GLN A 72 37.81 1.50 2.10
N THR A 73 36.48 1.40 2.22
CA THR A 73 35.70 2.10 3.24
C THR A 73 36.14 1.72 4.65
N ILE A 74 36.37 0.42 4.89
CA ILE A 74 36.88 -0.10 6.16
C ILE A 74 38.34 0.35 6.38
N ARG A 75 39.22 0.17 5.39
CA ARG A 75 40.65 0.48 5.46
C ARG A 75 40.92 1.96 5.78
N TYR A 76 40.19 2.86 5.14
CA TYR A 76 40.35 4.31 5.29
C TYR A 76 39.39 4.91 6.32
N ARG A 77 38.55 4.09 6.96
CA ARG A 77 37.51 4.49 7.93
C ARG A 77 36.60 5.59 7.39
N SER A 78 36.32 5.57 6.08
CA SER A 78 35.50 6.56 5.39
C SER A 78 34.02 6.18 5.38
N TRP A 79 33.46 5.89 6.57
CA TRP A 79 32.05 5.48 6.75
C TRP A 79 31.04 6.47 6.15
N TRP A 80 31.44 7.73 5.98
CA TRP A 80 30.65 8.76 5.31
C TRP A 80 30.36 8.46 3.82
N PHE A 81 31.15 7.58 3.19
CA PHE A 81 30.99 7.12 1.81
C PHE A 81 30.23 5.78 1.71
N PHE A 82 29.78 5.21 2.84
CA PHE A 82 29.06 3.94 2.88
C PHE A 82 27.81 3.86 2.00
N PRO A 83 26.98 4.93 1.82
CA PRO A 83 25.83 4.89 0.91
C PRO A 83 26.21 4.42 -0.50
N PHE A 84 27.41 4.77 -0.99
CA PHE A 84 27.89 4.32 -2.29
C PHE A 84 27.97 2.79 -2.40
N SER A 85 28.38 2.11 -1.31
CA SER A 85 28.41 0.64 -1.24
C SER A 85 27.01 0.02 -1.22
N VAL A 86 26.04 0.69 -0.61
CA VAL A 86 24.63 0.26 -0.65
C VAL A 86 24.08 0.36 -2.08
N GLY A 87 24.42 1.42 -2.82
CA GLY A 87 24.08 1.54 -4.24
C GLY A 87 24.62 0.38 -5.10
N LEU A 88 25.86 -0.04 -4.86
CA LEU A 88 26.46 -1.20 -5.52
C LEU A 88 25.71 -2.51 -5.20
N LEU A 89 25.27 -2.70 -3.97
CA LEU A 89 24.46 -3.86 -3.59
C LEU A 89 23.14 -3.88 -4.37
N PHE A 90 22.49 -2.72 -4.53
CA PHE A 90 21.26 -2.60 -5.30
C PHE A 90 21.50 -2.95 -6.78
N GLU A 91 22.57 -2.47 -7.40
CA GLU A 91 22.93 -2.89 -8.77
C GLU A 91 23.06 -4.42 -8.88
N ILE A 92 23.76 -5.06 -7.94
CA ILE A 92 23.96 -6.52 -7.95
C ILE A 92 22.61 -7.25 -7.92
N VAL A 93 21.72 -6.89 -6.98
CA VAL A 93 20.40 -7.54 -6.87
C VAL A 93 19.57 -7.30 -8.13
N GLY A 94 19.61 -6.09 -8.70
CA GLY A 94 18.93 -5.75 -9.93
C GLY A 94 19.40 -6.58 -11.13
N TYR A 95 20.72 -6.73 -11.33
CA TYR A 95 21.27 -7.54 -12.42
C TYR A 95 21.12 -9.05 -12.19
N VAL A 96 21.10 -9.51 -10.94
CA VAL A 96 20.74 -10.91 -10.62
C VAL A 96 19.28 -11.18 -11.00
N ALA A 97 18.34 -10.30 -10.64
CA ALA A 97 16.95 -10.42 -11.08
C ALA A 97 16.83 -10.40 -12.61
N ARG A 98 17.64 -9.58 -13.31
CA ARG A 98 17.74 -9.59 -14.78
C ARG A 98 18.20 -10.92 -15.34
N SER A 99 19.19 -11.55 -14.70
CA SER A 99 19.71 -12.85 -15.14
C SER A 99 18.68 -13.98 -14.96
N LEU A 100 17.85 -13.88 -13.92
CA LEU A 100 16.73 -14.80 -13.69
C LEU A 100 15.64 -14.61 -14.75
N SER A 101 15.30 -13.36 -15.09
CA SER A 101 14.37 -13.06 -16.18
C SER A 101 14.88 -13.56 -17.54
N ALA A 102 16.16 -13.36 -17.84
CA ALA A 102 16.77 -13.83 -19.09
C ALA A 102 16.79 -15.35 -19.26
N LYS A 103 16.94 -16.11 -18.17
CA LYS A 103 17.18 -17.56 -18.21
C LYS A 103 15.97 -18.42 -17.86
N LYS A 104 15.18 -18.00 -16.88
CA LYS A 104 14.02 -18.77 -16.41
C LYS A 104 12.78 -18.39 -17.19
N ASP A 105 12.44 -17.11 -17.17
CA ASP A 105 11.18 -16.64 -17.73
C ASP A 105 11.20 -15.10 -17.93
N PRO A 106 11.24 -14.63 -19.18
CA PRO A 106 11.21 -13.20 -19.50
C PRO A 106 9.81 -12.58 -19.34
N TYR A 107 8.75 -13.38 -19.22
CA TYR A 107 7.38 -12.91 -19.01
C TYR A 107 7.05 -12.73 -17.52
N ASN A 108 7.88 -13.22 -16.61
CA ASN A 108 7.59 -13.13 -15.18
C ASN A 108 7.67 -11.68 -14.64
N LEU A 109 6.52 -11.14 -14.22
CA LEU A 109 6.37 -9.79 -13.70
C LEU A 109 7.21 -9.53 -12.45
N ILE A 110 7.41 -10.54 -11.58
CA ILE A 110 8.18 -10.35 -10.33
C ILE A 110 9.65 -10.11 -10.64
N PHE A 111 10.23 -10.85 -11.59
CA PHE A 111 11.62 -10.63 -12.00
C PHE A 111 11.82 -9.25 -12.63
N PHE A 112 10.85 -8.80 -13.44
CA PHE A 112 10.85 -7.45 -13.99
C PHE A 112 10.77 -6.38 -12.90
N ILE A 113 9.82 -6.48 -11.95
CA ILE A 113 9.66 -5.51 -10.86
C ILE A 113 10.93 -5.43 -10.00
N LEU A 114 11.50 -6.58 -9.61
CA LEU A 114 12.73 -6.62 -8.82
C LEU A 114 13.90 -6.01 -9.60
N ASN A 115 14.08 -6.39 -10.87
CA ASN A 115 15.10 -5.81 -11.73
C ASN A 115 14.98 -4.28 -11.79
N TYR A 116 13.79 -3.78 -12.13
CA TYR A 116 13.55 -2.36 -12.32
C TYR A 116 13.74 -1.57 -11.01
N PHE A 117 13.12 -2.03 -9.92
CA PHE A 117 13.19 -1.38 -8.61
C PHE A 117 14.64 -1.19 -8.14
N PHE A 118 15.43 -2.26 -8.17
CA PHE A 118 16.79 -2.23 -7.67
C PHE A 118 17.72 -1.40 -8.58
N ILE A 119 17.57 -1.51 -9.90
CA ILE A 119 18.38 -0.73 -10.85
C ILE A 119 18.03 0.77 -10.76
N VAL A 120 16.75 1.14 -10.65
CA VAL A 120 16.33 2.56 -10.57
C VAL A 120 16.69 3.19 -9.22
N THR A 121 16.65 2.43 -8.13
CA THR A 121 16.96 2.95 -6.80
C THR A 121 18.48 3.06 -6.55
N ALA A 122 19.30 2.21 -7.18
CA ALA A 122 20.76 2.24 -7.03
C ALA A 122 21.42 3.63 -7.25
N PRO A 123 21.13 4.38 -8.33
CA PRO A 123 21.69 5.71 -8.58
C PRO A 123 21.54 6.69 -7.42
N VAL A 124 20.47 6.64 -6.64
CA VAL A 124 20.23 7.55 -5.50
C VAL A 124 21.32 7.43 -4.47
N PHE A 125 21.70 6.19 -4.16
CA PHE A 125 22.74 5.89 -3.21
C PHE A 125 24.14 6.26 -3.75
N LEU A 126 24.36 6.07 -5.05
CA LEU A 126 25.59 6.52 -5.73
C LEU A 126 25.69 8.06 -5.73
N ALA A 127 24.59 8.76 -6.01
CA ALA A 127 24.48 10.21 -5.99
C ALA A 127 24.68 10.78 -4.58
N ALA A 128 24.11 10.14 -3.55
CA ALA A 128 24.38 10.49 -2.15
C ALA A 128 25.89 10.43 -1.84
N GLY A 129 26.60 9.41 -2.35
CA GLY A 129 28.06 9.35 -2.30
C GLY A 129 28.73 10.56 -2.95
N ILE A 130 28.32 10.94 -4.17
CA ILE A 130 28.83 12.12 -4.89
C ILE A 130 28.57 13.41 -4.09
N TYR A 131 27.39 13.59 -3.51
CA TYR A 131 27.06 14.77 -2.71
C TYR A 131 27.92 14.88 -1.44
N THR A 132 28.19 13.75 -0.78
CA THR A 132 29.10 13.73 0.37
C THR A 132 30.54 14.08 -0.02
N ILE A 133 31.02 13.65 -1.19
CA ILE A 133 32.34 14.03 -1.71
C ILE A 133 32.42 15.55 -1.91
N LEU A 134 31.40 16.16 -2.53
CA LEU A 134 31.39 17.61 -2.71
C LEU A 134 31.36 18.33 -1.35
N SER A 135 30.54 17.85 -0.42
CA SER A 135 30.47 18.39 0.95
C SER A 135 31.83 18.33 1.67
N ALA A 136 32.56 17.23 1.50
CA ALA A 136 33.90 17.03 2.02
C ALA A 136 34.94 17.94 1.34
N LEU A 137 34.86 18.12 0.01
CA LEU A 137 35.72 19.03 -0.74
C LEU A 137 35.53 20.49 -0.30
N ILE A 138 34.27 20.95 -0.14
CA ILE A 138 33.97 22.29 0.35
C ILE A 138 34.50 22.47 1.77
N SER A 139 34.33 21.47 2.64
CA SER A 139 34.82 21.52 4.02
C SER A 139 36.35 21.60 4.09
N ARG A 140 37.07 20.97 3.16
CA ARG A 140 38.54 20.98 3.10
C ARG A 140 39.13 22.24 2.47
N LEU A 141 38.49 22.79 1.42
CA LEU A 141 38.99 23.93 0.65
C LEU A 141 38.48 25.28 1.18
N GLY A 142 37.40 25.25 1.95
CA GLY A 142 36.77 26.40 2.58
C GLY A 142 35.47 26.82 1.89
N SER A 143 34.50 27.24 2.70
CA SER A 143 33.16 27.67 2.26
C SER A 143 33.17 28.87 1.32
N LYS A 144 34.23 29.69 1.32
CA LYS A 144 34.41 30.88 0.46
C LYS A 144 34.29 30.61 -1.04
N TYR A 145 34.49 29.37 -1.49
CA TYR A 145 34.38 29.00 -2.89
C TYR A 145 33.00 28.45 -3.28
N SER A 146 32.14 28.15 -2.30
CA SER A 146 30.78 27.63 -2.50
C SER A 146 29.74 28.70 -2.19
N SER A 147 28.67 28.77 -2.98
CA SER A 147 27.53 29.66 -2.71
C SER A 147 26.57 29.11 -1.66
N LEU A 148 26.61 27.81 -1.39
CA LEU A 148 25.74 27.12 -0.44
C LEU A 148 26.55 26.34 0.58
N SER A 149 25.99 26.19 1.78
CA SER A 149 26.65 25.42 2.84
C SER A 149 26.71 23.93 2.49
N PRO A 150 27.79 23.20 2.89
CA PRO A 150 27.95 21.78 2.58
C PRO A 150 26.81 20.88 3.08
N LYS A 151 26.14 21.29 4.17
CA LYS A 151 25.02 20.56 4.77
C LYS A 151 23.73 20.75 3.97
N VAL A 152 23.46 21.97 3.50
CA VAL A 152 22.27 22.28 2.70
C VAL A 152 22.32 21.52 1.38
N ILE A 153 23.46 21.53 0.70
CA ILE A 153 23.65 20.77 -0.55
C ILE A 153 23.35 19.29 -0.30
N MET A 154 23.99 18.68 0.71
CA MET A 154 23.78 17.26 1.00
C MET A 154 22.31 16.93 1.30
N TRP A 155 21.67 17.63 2.24
CA TRP A 155 20.30 17.31 2.65
C TRP A 155 19.27 17.60 1.55
N PHE A 156 19.40 18.72 0.84
CA PHE A 156 18.48 19.11 -0.22
C PHE A 156 18.49 18.10 -1.37
N PHE A 157 19.68 17.77 -1.91
CA PHE A 157 19.78 16.89 -3.07
C PHE A 157 19.48 15.42 -2.72
N VAL A 158 19.88 14.93 -1.53
CA VAL A 158 19.48 13.59 -1.09
C VAL A 158 17.96 13.50 -0.95
N LEU A 159 17.31 14.46 -0.29
CA LEU A 159 15.86 14.45 -0.12
C LEU A 159 15.12 14.55 -1.46
N SER A 160 15.63 15.40 -2.37
CA SER A 160 15.12 15.51 -3.73
C SER A 160 15.18 14.17 -4.48
N ASP A 161 16.29 13.43 -4.37
CA ASP A 161 16.44 12.11 -5.00
C ASP A 161 15.54 11.05 -4.35
N VAL A 162 15.28 11.13 -3.04
CA VAL A 162 14.31 10.23 -2.39
C VAL A 162 12.91 10.45 -2.96
N ILE A 163 12.46 11.71 -3.06
CA ILE A 163 11.14 12.05 -3.58
C ILE A 163 11.00 11.60 -5.03
N SER A 164 12.01 11.87 -5.87
CA SER A 164 12.00 11.49 -7.28
C SER A 164 11.92 9.97 -7.46
N THR A 165 12.63 9.21 -6.62
CA THR A 165 12.69 7.75 -6.70
C THR A 165 11.41 7.09 -6.25
N ILE A 166 10.75 7.62 -5.21
CA ILE A 166 9.43 7.13 -4.80
C ILE A 166 8.43 7.28 -5.95
N THR A 167 8.42 8.44 -6.61
CA THR A 167 7.56 8.68 -7.78
C THR A 167 7.85 7.69 -8.91
N GLN A 168 9.13 7.38 -9.15
CA GLN A 168 9.53 6.42 -10.19
C GLN A 168 9.12 4.99 -9.85
N VAL A 169 9.38 4.53 -8.63
CA VAL A 169 9.00 3.18 -8.19
C VAL A 169 7.48 3.01 -8.24
N ALA A 170 6.72 4.02 -7.80
CA ALA A 170 5.27 4.00 -7.89
C ALA A 170 4.78 3.95 -9.34
N GLY A 171 5.32 4.79 -10.22
CA GLY A 171 4.97 4.79 -11.65
C GLY A 171 5.29 3.46 -12.34
N ALA A 172 6.47 2.88 -12.09
CA ALA A 172 6.87 1.60 -12.67
C ALA A 172 6.05 0.41 -12.17
N ALA A 173 5.72 0.37 -10.88
CA ALA A 173 4.84 -0.65 -10.32
C ALA A 173 3.42 -0.57 -10.93
N LEU A 174 2.92 0.64 -11.15
CA LEU A 174 1.64 0.87 -11.82
C LEU A 174 1.68 0.44 -13.29
N ILE A 175 2.76 0.73 -14.03
CA ILE A 175 2.93 0.24 -15.42
C ILE A 175 2.86 -1.29 -15.44
N GLY A 176 3.65 -1.98 -14.60
CA GLY A 176 3.65 -3.44 -14.54
C GLY A 176 2.27 -4.02 -14.21
N SER A 177 1.52 -3.37 -13.31
CA SER A 177 0.15 -3.79 -12.99
C SER A 177 -0.87 -3.46 -14.09
N GLN A 178 -0.71 -2.38 -14.84
CA GLN A 178 -1.63 -1.99 -15.91
C GLN A 178 -1.43 -2.85 -17.16
N GLU A 179 -0.18 -3.10 -17.54
CA GLU A 179 0.19 -4.00 -18.64
C GLU A 179 -0.26 -5.43 -18.38
N SER A 180 -0.08 -5.92 -17.15
CA SER A 180 -0.60 -7.23 -16.74
C SER A 180 -2.12 -7.35 -16.85
N LYS A 181 -2.86 -6.23 -16.83
CA LYS A 181 -4.33 -6.19 -16.93
C LYS A 181 -4.82 -5.74 -18.31
N HIS A 182 -3.95 -5.65 -19.31
CA HIS A 182 -4.26 -5.11 -20.64
C HIS A 182 -4.89 -3.71 -20.61
N LYS A 183 -4.60 -2.90 -19.57
CA LYS A 183 -5.05 -1.51 -19.46
C LYS A 183 -3.96 -0.59 -20.02
N ASP A 184 -4.36 0.53 -20.63
CA ASP A 184 -3.42 1.54 -21.13
C ASP A 184 -2.50 2.08 -20.00
N PRO A 185 -1.16 1.90 -20.10
CA PRO A 185 -0.21 2.31 -19.07
C PRO A 185 0.15 3.80 -19.13
N THR A 186 -0.45 4.60 -20.03
CA THR A 186 -0.02 5.99 -20.31
C THR A 186 0.00 6.86 -19.06
N PHE A 187 -1.01 6.74 -18.18
CA PHE A 187 -1.05 7.50 -16.94
C PHE A 187 0.09 7.14 -15.98
N ALA A 188 0.36 5.84 -15.80
CA ALA A 188 1.47 5.38 -14.96
C ALA A 188 2.83 5.75 -15.55
N ASN A 189 2.97 5.70 -16.88
CA ASN A 189 4.16 6.18 -17.59
C ASN A 189 4.40 7.67 -17.35
N ASN A 190 3.36 8.50 -17.36
CA ASN A 190 3.49 9.93 -17.06
C ASN A 190 3.94 10.20 -15.62
N ILE A 191 3.50 9.40 -14.65
CA ILE A 191 3.99 9.48 -13.26
C ILE A 191 5.49 9.15 -13.20
N LEU A 192 5.89 8.02 -13.78
CA LEU A 192 7.29 7.60 -13.85
C LEU A 192 8.17 8.67 -14.53
N LEU A 193 7.70 9.19 -15.67
CA LEU A 193 8.35 10.23 -16.45
C LEU A 193 8.54 11.52 -15.63
N GLY A 194 7.52 11.92 -14.87
CA GLY A 194 7.58 13.09 -13.99
C GLY A 194 8.68 12.95 -12.92
N GLY A 195 8.81 11.76 -12.33
CA GLY A 195 9.87 11.46 -11.36
C GLY A 195 11.28 11.56 -11.98
N LEU A 196 11.48 10.97 -13.16
CA LEU A 196 12.75 11.03 -13.90
C LEU A 196 13.09 12.46 -14.34
N ALA A 197 12.11 13.22 -14.82
CA ALA A 197 12.31 14.60 -15.27
C ALA A 197 12.76 15.51 -14.11
N TYR A 198 12.11 15.36 -12.95
CA TYR A 198 12.51 16.07 -11.74
C TYR A 198 13.91 15.67 -11.26
N GLN A 199 14.25 14.38 -11.32
CA GLN A 199 15.59 13.89 -10.97
C GLN A 199 16.67 14.51 -11.86
N VAL A 200 16.49 14.48 -13.19
CA VAL A 200 17.41 15.09 -14.17
C VAL A 200 17.58 16.58 -13.92
N PHE A 201 16.49 17.30 -13.65
CA PHE A 201 16.55 18.71 -13.29
C PHE A 201 17.38 18.94 -12.01
N SER A 202 17.12 18.17 -10.96
CA SER A 202 17.80 18.31 -9.66
C SER A 202 19.30 18.07 -9.75
N ILE A 203 19.71 16.94 -10.34
CA ILE A 203 21.14 16.63 -10.52
C ILE A 203 21.81 17.61 -11.50
N GLY A 204 21.08 18.13 -12.49
CA GLY A 204 21.56 19.19 -13.39
C GLY A 204 21.92 20.47 -12.61
N VAL A 205 21.06 20.90 -11.69
CA VAL A 205 21.36 22.02 -10.77
C VAL A 205 22.58 21.70 -9.92
N PHE A 206 22.69 20.48 -9.38
CA PHE A 206 23.87 20.06 -8.62
C PHE A 206 25.17 20.16 -9.45
N ILE A 207 25.17 19.70 -10.70
CA ILE A 207 26.33 19.77 -11.61
C ILE A 207 26.77 21.21 -11.83
N VAL A 208 25.83 22.13 -12.04
CA VAL A 208 26.15 23.56 -12.20
C VAL A 208 26.81 24.12 -10.94
N LEU A 209 26.27 23.80 -9.76
CA LEU A 209 26.83 24.23 -8.47
C LEU A 209 28.21 23.63 -8.22
N ALA A 210 28.38 22.33 -8.47
CA ALA A 210 29.63 21.61 -8.32
C ALA A 210 30.69 22.15 -9.28
N GLY A 211 30.36 22.33 -10.57
CA GLY A 211 31.25 22.88 -11.58
C GLY A 211 31.69 24.31 -11.24
N ARG A 212 30.74 25.15 -10.79
CA ARG A 212 31.03 26.51 -10.32
C ARG A 212 31.96 26.52 -9.10
N PHE A 213 31.80 25.58 -8.17
CA PHE A 213 32.70 25.40 -7.03
C PHE A 213 34.10 24.94 -7.48
N LEU A 214 34.21 23.91 -8.32
CA LEU A 214 35.48 23.38 -8.82
C LEU A 214 36.26 24.45 -9.61
N TRP A 215 35.57 25.23 -10.44
CA TRP A 215 36.18 26.32 -11.21
C TRP A 215 36.73 27.42 -10.30
N ARG A 216 35.96 27.85 -9.28
CA ARG A 216 36.44 28.83 -8.29
C ARG A 216 37.58 28.29 -7.43
N ALA A 217 37.53 27.02 -7.06
CA ALA A 217 38.50 26.37 -6.21
C ALA A 217 39.75 25.85 -6.96
N ARG A 218 39.83 26.00 -8.30
CA ARG A 218 40.91 25.42 -9.14
C ARG A 218 42.33 25.69 -8.65
N ARG A 219 42.60 26.92 -8.19
CA ARG A 219 43.91 27.30 -7.64
C ARG A 219 44.19 26.62 -6.29
N ALA A 220 43.17 26.47 -5.46
CA ALA A 220 43.28 25.81 -4.15
C ALA A 220 43.42 24.29 -4.29
N LEU A 221 42.72 23.69 -5.25
CA LEU A 221 42.83 22.27 -5.63
C LEU A 221 44.26 21.93 -6.06
N ARG A 222 44.86 22.74 -6.96
CA ARG A 222 46.23 22.55 -7.45
C ARG A 222 47.27 22.68 -6.34
N ARG A 223 47.09 23.62 -5.40
CA ARG A 223 47.98 23.77 -4.24
C ARG A 223 47.96 22.57 -3.28
N ARG A 224 46.88 21.79 -3.27
CA ARG A 224 46.71 20.61 -2.39
C ARG A 224 46.82 19.28 -3.14
N ASN A 225 47.26 19.29 -4.41
CA ASN A 225 47.36 18.11 -5.28
C ASN A 225 46.05 17.30 -5.35
N LEU A 226 44.90 17.98 -5.42
CA LEU A 226 43.56 17.38 -5.52
C LEU A 226 42.93 17.58 -6.91
N ASP A 227 43.68 18.08 -7.88
CA ASP A 227 43.25 18.37 -9.24
C ASP A 227 42.83 17.10 -10.00
N THR A 228 43.63 16.03 -9.93
CA THR A 228 43.25 14.73 -10.54
C THR A 228 41.97 14.17 -9.92
N PHE A 229 41.86 14.21 -8.59
CA PHE A 229 40.66 13.74 -7.90
C PHE A 229 39.42 14.58 -8.24
N ALA A 230 39.57 15.90 -8.37
CA ALA A 230 38.49 16.79 -8.79
C ALA A 230 38.03 16.51 -10.22
N LEU A 231 38.95 16.17 -11.14
CA LEU A 231 38.62 15.76 -12.50
C LEU A 231 37.87 14.42 -12.50
N VAL A 232 38.35 13.43 -11.72
CA VAL A 232 37.66 12.14 -11.57
C VAL A 232 36.26 12.33 -10.98
N PHE A 233 36.12 13.15 -9.94
CA PHE A 233 34.83 13.50 -9.36
C PHE A 233 33.87 14.13 -10.38
N ALA A 234 34.36 15.07 -11.20
CA ALA A 234 33.57 15.66 -12.27
C ALA A 234 33.15 14.62 -13.33
N ALA A 235 34.08 13.78 -13.76
CA ALA A 235 33.82 12.71 -14.72
C ALA A 235 32.77 11.72 -14.21
N VAL A 236 32.90 11.26 -12.97
CA VAL A 236 31.92 10.37 -12.34
C VAL A 236 30.54 11.02 -12.23
N THR A 237 30.49 12.30 -11.84
CA THR A 237 29.21 13.04 -11.75
C THR A 237 28.53 13.13 -13.12
N ILE A 238 29.30 13.38 -14.19
CA ILE A 238 28.78 13.45 -15.56
C ILE A 238 28.31 12.07 -16.04
N LEU A 239 29.03 10.99 -15.73
CA LEU A 239 28.63 9.62 -16.10
C LEU A 239 27.31 9.22 -15.44
N VAL A 240 27.14 9.50 -14.14
CA VAL A 240 25.87 9.26 -13.43
C VAL A 240 24.75 10.13 -14.02
N TYR A 241 25.05 11.38 -14.39
CA TYR A 241 24.07 12.24 -15.04
C TYR A 241 23.63 11.72 -16.41
N LEU A 242 24.57 11.28 -17.24
CA LEU A 242 24.29 10.72 -18.57
C LEU A 242 23.33 9.53 -18.48
N ARG A 243 23.52 8.66 -17.49
CA ARG A 243 22.58 7.57 -17.18
C ARG A 243 21.18 8.10 -16.84
N THR A 244 21.06 9.10 -15.95
CA THR A 244 19.75 9.65 -15.57
C THR A 244 19.02 10.30 -16.76
N VAL A 245 19.75 10.96 -17.66
CA VAL A 245 19.19 11.54 -18.89
C VAL A 245 18.74 10.44 -19.84
N PHE A 246 19.52 9.37 -19.99
CA PHE A 246 19.13 8.20 -20.78
C PHE A 246 17.83 7.57 -20.26
N ARG A 247 17.69 7.39 -18.95
CA ARG A 247 16.46 6.85 -18.34
C ARG A 247 15.23 7.70 -18.60
N LEU A 248 15.39 9.02 -18.52
CA LEU A 248 14.33 9.96 -18.90
C LEU A 248 13.95 9.80 -20.37
N ALA A 249 14.93 9.72 -21.27
CA ALA A 249 14.70 9.58 -22.71
C ALA A 249 14.07 8.23 -23.08
N GLU A 250 14.51 7.13 -22.47
CA GLU A 250 13.94 5.78 -22.61
C GLU A 250 12.46 5.79 -22.23
N THR A 251 12.13 6.31 -21.06
CA THR A 251 10.74 6.37 -20.55
C THR A 251 9.86 7.33 -21.36
N ALA A 252 10.43 8.45 -21.84
CA ALA A 252 9.71 9.41 -22.67
C ALA A 252 9.27 8.80 -24.00
N GLN A 253 10.01 7.81 -24.52
CA GLN A 253 9.68 7.13 -25.77
C GLN A 253 8.61 6.03 -25.59
N GLY A 254 8.49 5.47 -24.38
CA GLY A 254 7.50 4.44 -24.03
C GLY A 254 7.85 3.02 -24.52
N LEU A 255 6.97 2.07 -24.16
CA LEU A 255 7.18 0.60 -24.25
C LEU A 255 7.52 0.04 -25.66
N ASN A 256 7.26 0.80 -26.73
CA ASN A 256 7.56 0.41 -28.12
C ASN A 256 8.60 1.33 -28.79
N GLY A 257 9.29 2.16 -28.01
CA GLY A 257 10.33 3.06 -28.50
C GLY A 257 11.59 2.32 -28.94
N SER A 258 12.24 2.81 -30.00
CA SER A 258 13.49 2.24 -30.53
C SER A 258 14.66 2.22 -29.55
N ILE A 259 14.62 3.07 -28.52
CA ILE A 259 15.63 3.14 -27.45
C ILE A 259 15.39 2.02 -26.43
N GLN A 260 14.14 1.81 -26.00
CA GLN A 260 13.78 0.77 -25.05
C GLN A 260 13.91 -0.62 -25.66
N SER A 261 13.53 -0.80 -26.93
CA SER A 261 13.53 -2.12 -27.58
C SER A 261 14.91 -2.63 -28.03
N ASN A 262 16.01 -1.93 -27.68
CA ASN A 262 17.37 -2.31 -28.10
C ASN A 262 18.32 -2.38 -26.91
N GLU A 263 18.73 -3.61 -26.59
CA GLU A 263 19.63 -3.91 -25.46
C GLU A 263 20.98 -3.19 -25.55
N THR A 264 21.44 -2.84 -26.75
CA THR A 264 22.72 -2.13 -26.94
C THR A 264 22.71 -0.76 -26.26
N TYR A 265 21.58 -0.04 -26.33
CA TYR A 265 21.46 1.25 -25.65
C TYR A 265 21.45 1.08 -24.13
N PHE A 266 20.77 0.06 -23.62
CA PHE A 266 20.82 -0.31 -22.20
C PHE A 266 22.26 -0.63 -21.77
N ALA A 267 23.00 -1.46 -22.51
CA ALA A 267 24.38 -1.79 -22.17
C ALA A 267 25.32 -0.56 -22.17
N CYS A 268 25.19 0.31 -23.17
CA CYS A 268 26.09 1.44 -23.36
C CYS A 268 25.74 2.69 -22.52
N LEU A 269 24.46 2.92 -22.22
CA LEU A 269 23.99 4.17 -21.60
C LEU A 269 23.39 3.96 -20.20
N GLU A 270 22.98 2.74 -19.85
CA GLU A 270 22.58 2.40 -18.47
C GLU A 270 23.73 1.74 -17.69
N PHE A 271 24.29 0.65 -18.23
CA PHE A 271 25.33 -0.13 -17.54
C PHE A 271 26.71 0.55 -17.58
N ALA A 272 27.23 0.86 -18.77
CA ALA A 272 28.61 1.30 -18.94
C ALA A 272 28.97 2.59 -18.18
N PRO A 273 28.11 3.64 -18.10
CA PRO A 273 28.46 4.86 -17.38
C PRO A 273 28.63 4.61 -15.87
N VAL A 274 27.78 3.75 -15.30
CA VAL A 274 27.81 3.38 -13.89
C VAL A 274 29.02 2.50 -13.61
N ALA A 275 29.27 1.50 -14.48
CA ALA A 275 30.43 0.62 -14.39
C ALA A 275 31.76 1.42 -14.43
N ALA A 276 31.84 2.41 -15.31
CA ALA A 276 32.98 3.33 -15.39
C ALA A 276 33.09 4.24 -14.15
N ALA A 277 31.96 4.78 -13.67
CA ALA A 277 31.92 5.62 -12.49
C ALA A 277 32.44 4.91 -11.23
N VAL A 278 32.01 3.68 -11.00
CA VAL A 278 32.43 2.88 -9.83
C VAL A 278 33.89 2.46 -9.92
N LEU A 279 34.39 2.19 -11.14
CA LEU A 279 35.81 1.89 -11.39
C LEU A 279 36.71 3.10 -11.11
N LEU A 280 36.28 4.28 -11.58
CA LEU A 280 37.00 5.53 -11.36
C LEU A 280 37.14 5.86 -9.86
N PHE A 281 36.06 5.72 -9.09
CA PHE A 281 36.14 5.88 -7.63
C PHE A 281 36.84 4.73 -6.92
N ALA A 282 36.91 3.52 -7.49
CA ALA A 282 37.74 2.45 -6.94
C ALA A 282 39.24 2.79 -7.07
N GLY A 283 39.66 3.36 -8.21
CA GLY A 283 41.03 3.81 -8.45
C GLY A 283 41.40 5.05 -7.62
N TRP A 284 40.55 6.07 -7.64
CA TRP A 284 40.71 7.31 -6.88
C TRP A 284 39.74 7.37 -5.71
N ASN A 285 39.94 6.47 -4.74
CA ASN A 285 39.08 6.35 -3.57
C ASN A 285 38.94 7.67 -2.79
N PRO A 286 37.71 8.17 -2.58
CA PRO A 286 37.47 9.39 -1.80
C PRO A 286 38.03 9.32 -0.38
N GLY A 287 37.99 8.16 0.28
CA GLY A 287 38.56 7.99 1.63
C GLY A 287 40.08 8.20 1.66
N ARG A 288 40.79 7.85 0.58
CA ARG A 288 42.24 8.07 0.44
C ARG A 288 42.57 9.53 0.15
N CYS A 289 41.83 10.17 -0.75
CA CYS A 289 42.08 11.56 -1.15
C CYS A 289 41.58 12.59 -0.12
N LEU A 290 40.46 12.31 0.55
CA LEU A 290 39.75 13.23 1.46
C LEU A 290 39.79 12.81 2.94
N GLY A 291 40.46 11.73 3.30
CA GLY A 291 40.69 11.30 4.68
C GLY A 291 39.42 10.97 5.49
N SER A 292 39.59 10.66 6.77
CA SER A 292 38.52 10.14 7.66
C SER A 292 37.59 11.21 8.25
N THR A 293 37.93 12.50 8.14
CA THR A 293 37.28 13.55 8.93
C THR A 293 36.62 14.61 8.06
N VAL A 294 35.32 14.45 7.82
CA VAL A 294 34.41 15.54 7.41
C VAL A 294 33.81 16.15 8.68
N ARG A 295 34.64 16.77 9.54
CA ARG A 295 34.12 17.62 10.63
C ARG A 295 33.98 19.03 10.10
N GLY A 296 32.75 19.55 10.10
CA GLY A 296 32.55 21.00 10.11
C GLY A 296 33.27 21.58 11.33
N ASN A 297 34.04 22.64 11.13
CA ASN A 297 34.69 23.37 12.21
C ASN A 297 33.67 23.67 13.32
N LYS A 298 33.90 23.10 14.51
CA LYS A 298 33.40 23.68 15.75
C LYS A 298 34.26 24.90 16.05
N SER A 299 33.87 26.06 15.54
CA SER A 299 34.37 27.33 16.05
C SER A 299 33.49 27.75 17.23
N SER A 300 34.04 27.60 18.43
CA SER A 300 33.86 28.46 19.60
C SER A 300 32.44 28.88 20.02
N TYR A 301 31.75 28.03 20.77
CA TYR A 301 30.96 28.47 21.93
C TYR A 301 31.20 27.47 23.07
N GLN A 302 31.96 27.91 24.08
CA GLN A 302 32.01 27.26 25.38
C GLN A 302 30.63 27.30 25.99
N LEU A 303 30.06 26.13 26.30
CA LEU A 303 29.26 25.96 27.50
C LEU A 303 29.38 24.51 27.96
N ASP A 304 29.69 24.43 29.25
CA ASP A 304 30.11 23.28 30.03
C ASP A 304 29.06 22.17 30.02
N THR A 305 29.49 20.92 29.90
CA THR A 305 28.76 19.75 30.40
C THR A 305 29.74 18.57 30.42
N ARG A 306 30.39 18.42 31.57
CA ARG A 306 31.03 17.16 31.97
C ARG A 306 29.96 16.09 32.15
N HIS A 307 30.39 14.84 31.93
CA HIS A 307 29.67 13.57 32.09
C HIS A 307 28.86 13.06 30.88
N LEU A 308 29.52 12.26 30.04
CA LEU A 308 29.13 10.85 29.80
C LEU A 308 30.19 10.16 28.93
N ASN A 309 30.79 9.11 29.49
CA ASN A 309 31.85 8.33 28.86
C ASN A 309 31.29 7.30 27.85
N SER A 310 32.08 7.16 26.77
CA SER A 310 32.32 5.97 25.95
C SER A 310 31.19 5.31 25.16
N ILE A 311 31.08 5.67 23.86
CA ILE A 311 30.97 4.81 22.64
C ILE A 311 31.24 5.73 21.41
N PRO A 312 31.88 5.29 20.31
CA PRO A 312 32.34 6.20 19.25
C PRO A 312 31.19 6.83 18.44
N SER A 313 31.12 8.16 18.45
CA SER A 313 30.13 9.04 17.82
C SER A 313 30.08 9.04 16.26
N HIS A 314 30.68 8.06 15.59
CA HIS A 314 30.75 7.99 14.12
C HIS A 314 29.58 7.24 13.47
N ILE A 315 28.80 6.48 14.23
CA ILE A 315 27.70 5.65 13.73
C ILE A 315 26.35 6.40 13.77
N HIS A 316 26.14 7.32 14.72
CA HIS A 316 24.84 8.01 14.90
C HIS A 316 24.43 8.91 13.72
N CYS A 317 25.36 9.57 13.03
CA CYS A 317 24.98 10.52 11.97
C CYS A 317 24.56 9.84 10.65
N TYR A 318 25.09 8.64 10.36
CA TYR A 318 24.81 7.88 9.13
C TYR A 318 23.80 6.76 9.36
N SER A 319 23.76 6.21 10.60
CA SER A 319 22.55 5.56 11.11
C SER A 319 21.39 6.50 10.91
N ASN A 320 21.46 7.79 11.27
CA ASN A 320 20.39 8.75 10.99
C ASN A 320 20.05 9.01 9.52
N ILE A 321 20.82 8.60 8.49
CA ILE A 321 20.35 8.72 7.09
C ILE A 321 19.60 7.47 6.67
N LEU A 322 20.09 6.27 6.99
CA LEU A 322 19.34 5.02 6.76
C LEU A 322 18.14 4.93 7.70
N PHE A 323 18.30 5.38 8.94
CA PHE A 323 17.29 5.55 9.97
C PHE A 323 16.44 6.78 9.68
N CYS A 324 16.88 7.89 9.06
CA CYS A 324 15.94 8.88 8.48
C CYS A 324 15.27 8.33 7.24
N PHE A 325 15.85 7.44 6.46
CA PHE A 325 15.18 6.83 5.30
C PHE A 325 14.10 5.87 5.81
N ILE A 326 14.40 5.03 6.80
CA ILE A 326 13.48 4.13 7.51
C ILE A 326 12.48 4.93 8.35
N TYR A 327 12.90 6.02 9.02
CA TYR A 327 12.06 6.89 9.85
C TYR A 327 11.23 7.82 8.99
N ILE A 328 11.69 8.32 7.85
CA ILE A 328 10.85 9.05 6.87
C ILE A 328 9.91 8.06 6.19
N LEU A 329 10.32 6.83 5.87
CA LEU A 329 9.40 5.76 5.48
C LEU A 329 8.39 5.42 6.61
N SER A 330 8.77 5.57 7.89
CA SER A 330 7.91 5.30 9.05
C SER A 330 7.17 6.53 9.60
N GLN A 331 7.45 7.74 9.09
CA GLN A 331 6.92 9.05 9.54
C GLN A 331 6.34 9.85 8.37
N MET A 332 6.33 9.28 7.16
CA MET A 332 5.39 9.69 6.14
C MET A 332 4.01 9.72 6.82
N PRO A 333 3.21 10.82 6.72
CA PRO A 333 1.77 10.60 6.69
C PRO A 333 1.59 9.53 5.62
N PRO A 334 0.85 8.44 5.87
CA PRO A 334 0.76 7.36 4.92
C PRO A 334 0.57 7.97 3.54
N ILE A 335 1.52 7.73 2.60
CA ILE A 335 1.27 7.84 1.14
C ILE A 335 -0.16 7.40 1.03
N PRO A 336 -1.13 8.23 0.56
CA PRO A 336 -2.56 7.95 0.71
C PRO A 336 -2.69 6.49 0.40
N GLN A 337 -2.89 5.68 1.46
CA GLN A 337 -2.54 4.27 1.35
C GLN A 337 -3.31 3.86 0.13
N GLY A 338 -2.62 3.36 -0.90
CA GLY A 338 -3.32 2.73 -2.01
C GLY A 338 -4.22 1.76 -1.28
N ALA A 339 -5.49 2.14 -1.16
CA ALA A 339 -6.39 1.49 -0.23
C ALA A 339 -6.27 0.04 -0.65
N LYS A 340 -6.04 -0.87 0.30
CA LYS A 340 -6.06 -2.30 -0.04
C LYS A 340 -7.22 -2.48 -1.02
N PRO A 341 -6.94 -2.95 -2.25
CA PRO A 341 -7.81 -2.68 -3.38
C PRO A 341 -9.21 -3.12 -3.00
N LEU A 342 -10.18 -2.25 -3.23
CA LEU A 342 -11.57 -2.64 -3.19
C LEU A 342 -11.72 -3.96 -3.95
N PRO A 343 -12.47 -4.93 -3.41
CA PRO A 343 -13.31 -4.83 -2.22
C PRO A 343 -12.59 -5.01 -0.87
N ARG A 344 -13.09 -4.32 0.16
CA ARG A 344 -12.70 -4.54 1.56
C ARG A 344 -13.20 -5.91 2.05
N ILE A 345 -12.42 -6.55 2.93
CA ILE A 345 -12.82 -7.74 3.69
C ILE A 345 -12.54 -7.41 5.14
N ILE A 346 -13.62 -7.21 5.90
CA ILE A 346 -13.59 -6.71 7.28
C ILE A 346 -14.16 -7.80 8.19
N THR A 347 -13.58 -7.98 9.37
CA THR A 347 -14.18 -8.82 10.41
C THR A 347 -14.24 -8.04 11.71
N TYR A 348 -15.38 -8.10 12.38
CA TYR A 348 -15.51 -7.64 13.76
C TYR A 348 -14.97 -8.72 14.70
N TYR A 349 -14.37 -8.29 15.79
CA TYR A 349 -13.78 -9.13 16.83
C TYR A 349 -14.21 -8.56 18.17
N GLN A 350 -15.35 -9.06 18.68
CA GLN A 350 -15.94 -8.67 19.96
C GLN A 350 -15.74 -9.78 21.01
N THR A 351 -15.96 -11.03 20.64
CA THR A 351 -15.71 -12.17 21.52
C THR A 351 -14.22 -12.51 21.55
N HIS A 352 -13.51 -11.91 22.50
CA HIS A 352 -12.07 -12.05 22.66
C HIS A 352 -11.63 -13.37 23.30
N HIS A 353 -12.44 -13.90 24.21
CA HIS A 353 -12.11 -15.08 25.01
C HIS A 353 -13.26 -16.09 24.96
N ASP A 354 -12.93 -17.38 25.01
CA ASP A 354 -13.91 -18.47 25.07
C ASP A 354 -14.45 -18.68 26.49
N SER A 355 -15.30 -19.70 26.68
CA SER A 355 -15.90 -20.08 27.98
C SER A 355 -14.88 -20.38 29.06
N ALA A 356 -13.68 -20.81 28.66
CA ALA A 356 -12.60 -21.15 29.58
C ALA A 356 -11.69 -19.94 29.87
N GLY A 357 -12.05 -18.74 29.40
CA GLY A 357 -11.24 -17.54 29.53
C GLY A 357 -10.00 -17.55 28.64
N LYS A 358 -9.89 -18.47 27.67
CA LYS A 358 -8.76 -18.54 26.75
C LYS A 358 -8.96 -17.57 25.59
N LEU A 359 -7.91 -16.82 25.26
CA LEU A 359 -7.93 -15.88 24.14
C LEU A 359 -8.17 -16.59 22.80
N ILE A 360 -9.09 -16.05 22.01
CA ILE A 360 -9.41 -16.50 20.65
C ILE A 360 -8.53 -15.71 19.67
N SER A 361 -7.34 -16.22 19.37
CA SER A 361 -6.36 -15.50 18.55
C SER A 361 -6.89 -15.12 17.15
N PRO A 362 -6.78 -13.86 16.70
CA PRO A 362 -7.01 -13.46 15.30
C PRO A 362 -5.82 -13.77 14.35
N LEU A 363 -4.66 -14.23 14.83
CA LEU A 363 -3.50 -14.55 13.98
C LEU A 363 -3.76 -15.57 12.86
N PRO A 364 -4.71 -16.53 12.97
CA PRO A 364 -5.10 -17.38 11.86
C PRO A 364 -5.56 -16.60 10.62
N LEU A 365 -6.08 -15.37 10.76
CA LEU A 365 -6.44 -14.50 9.64
C LEU A 365 -5.23 -14.05 8.79
N LEU A 366 -4.01 -14.17 9.33
CA LEU A 366 -2.76 -13.90 8.61
C LEU A 366 -2.01 -15.16 8.20
N THR A 367 -2.01 -16.14 9.09
CA THR A 367 -1.13 -17.32 8.98
C THR A 367 -1.74 -18.41 8.10
N GLN A 368 -3.06 -18.45 7.95
CA GLN A 368 -3.73 -19.42 7.09
C GLN A 368 -3.73 -18.95 5.63
N PRO A 369 -3.46 -19.84 4.67
CA PRO A 369 -3.33 -19.47 3.26
C PRO A 369 -4.68 -19.07 2.65
N GLY A 370 -4.63 -18.22 1.62
CA GLY A 370 -5.82 -17.82 0.86
C GLY A 370 -6.71 -16.80 1.56
N ILE A 371 -6.22 -16.13 2.60
CA ILE A 371 -6.92 -15.04 3.27
C ILE A 371 -6.27 -13.71 2.86
N SER A 372 -7.09 -12.72 2.52
CA SER A 372 -6.62 -11.36 2.24
C SER A 372 -7.44 -10.32 2.98
N LEU A 373 -7.47 -10.47 4.31
CA LEU A 373 -8.18 -9.56 5.20
C LEU A 373 -7.67 -8.12 5.02
N THR A 374 -8.58 -7.16 4.95
CA THR A 374 -8.22 -5.74 4.84
C THR A 374 -8.21 -5.06 6.20
N HIS A 375 -9.26 -5.24 6.99
CA HIS A 375 -9.44 -4.61 8.30
C HIS A 375 -9.92 -5.62 9.35
N LEU A 376 -9.53 -5.41 10.59
CA LEU A 376 -10.12 -6.03 11.76
C LEU A 376 -10.64 -4.91 12.67
N ILE A 377 -11.87 -5.04 13.17
CA ILE A 377 -12.48 -4.05 14.06
C ILE A 377 -12.63 -4.68 15.44
N LEU A 378 -11.86 -4.17 16.41
CA LEU A 378 -11.89 -4.59 17.81
C LEU A 378 -13.09 -3.97 18.50
N ALA A 379 -14.02 -4.79 18.97
CA ALA A 379 -15.26 -4.36 19.58
C ALA A 379 -15.42 -4.93 21.00
N ALA A 380 -16.27 -4.40 21.86
CA ALA A 380 -16.85 -3.07 21.81
C ALA A 380 -16.20 -2.19 22.89
N ILE A 381 -15.87 -0.95 22.55
CA ILE A 381 -15.39 0.05 23.49
C ILE A 381 -16.62 0.77 24.06
N HIS A 382 -16.74 0.80 25.38
CA HIS A 382 -17.84 1.46 26.08
C HIS A 382 -17.35 2.63 26.93
N LEU A 383 -18.04 3.75 26.84
CA LEU A 383 -17.89 4.87 27.77
C LEU A 383 -18.92 4.70 28.87
N ASN A 384 -18.47 4.36 30.08
CA ASN A 384 -19.35 4.11 31.22
C ASN A 384 -19.73 5.41 31.95
N GLU A 385 -20.49 5.30 33.05
CA GLU A 385 -20.91 6.44 33.88
C GLU A 385 -19.72 7.27 34.41
N ASP A 386 -18.62 6.63 34.79
CA ASP A 386 -17.38 7.33 35.09
C ASP A 386 -16.58 7.56 33.78
N PRO A 387 -16.30 8.82 33.40
CA PRO A 387 -15.55 9.13 32.19
C PRO A 387 -14.16 8.49 32.11
N ASN A 388 -13.52 8.19 33.25
CA ASN A 388 -12.22 7.52 33.26
C ASN A 388 -12.32 5.99 33.20
N HIS A 389 -13.52 5.45 33.36
CA HIS A 389 -13.78 4.01 33.37
C HIS A 389 -14.22 3.53 31.99
N ILE A 390 -13.33 3.63 31.00
CA ILE A 390 -13.57 3.03 29.69
C ILE A 390 -13.37 1.52 29.79
N THR A 391 -14.28 0.74 29.22
CA THR A 391 -14.14 -0.71 29.11
C THR A 391 -14.06 -1.14 27.65
N LEU A 392 -13.34 -2.24 27.42
CA LEU A 392 -13.42 -3.07 26.23
C LEU A 392 -14.21 -4.31 26.65
N ASN A 393 -15.46 -4.41 26.18
CA ASN A 393 -16.49 -5.26 26.77
C ASN A 393 -16.61 -4.97 28.29
N ASP A 394 -16.39 -5.97 29.14
CA ASP A 394 -16.53 -5.85 30.60
C ASP A 394 -15.29 -5.29 31.32
N HIS A 395 -14.11 -5.29 30.67
CA HIS A 395 -12.85 -4.99 31.37
C HIS A 395 -12.18 -3.74 30.85
N PRO A 396 -11.42 -3.01 31.67
CA PRO A 396 -10.66 -1.87 31.20
C PRO A 396 -9.67 -2.30 30.09
N PRO A 397 -9.42 -1.48 29.06
CA PRO A 397 -8.50 -1.82 27.96
C PRO A 397 -7.07 -2.15 28.40
N HIS A 398 -6.68 -1.77 29.61
CA HIS A 398 -5.37 -2.07 30.21
C HIS A 398 -5.35 -3.28 31.13
N HIS A 399 -6.44 -4.02 31.23
CA HIS A 399 -6.50 -5.26 31.98
C HIS A 399 -5.49 -6.29 31.43
N PRO A 400 -4.76 -7.04 32.29
CA PRO A 400 -3.76 -8.02 31.86
C PRO A 400 -4.28 -9.06 30.87
N ARG A 401 -5.58 -9.41 30.94
CA ARG A 401 -6.25 -10.33 30.00
C ARG A 401 -6.11 -9.95 28.53
N PHE A 402 -5.88 -8.68 28.23
CA PHE A 402 -5.75 -8.16 26.89
C PHE A 402 -4.30 -7.96 26.44
N GLU A 403 -3.29 -8.29 27.26
CA GLU A 403 -1.88 -8.11 26.87
C GLU A 403 -1.54 -8.86 25.58
N THR A 404 -1.90 -10.14 25.51
CA THR A 404 -1.69 -10.96 24.31
C THR A 404 -2.56 -10.46 23.14
N LEU A 405 -3.81 -10.08 23.40
CA LEU A 405 -4.70 -9.50 22.38
C LEU A 405 -4.05 -8.28 21.72
N TRP A 406 -3.56 -7.32 22.51
CA TRP A 406 -2.92 -6.12 21.98
C TRP A 406 -1.64 -6.44 21.21
N ALA A 407 -0.85 -7.42 21.67
CA ALA A 407 0.33 -7.87 20.95
C ALA A 407 -0.01 -8.47 19.58
N GLU A 408 -1.04 -9.32 19.49
CA GLU A 408 -1.47 -9.93 18.23
C GLU A 408 -2.06 -8.91 17.26
N LEU A 409 -2.83 -7.93 17.74
CA LEU A 409 -3.33 -6.83 16.91
C LEU A 409 -2.18 -6.00 16.30
N ARG A 410 -1.07 -5.80 17.03
CA ARG A 410 0.12 -5.14 16.47
C ARG A 410 0.78 -5.95 15.36
N ILE A 411 0.74 -7.28 15.43
CA ILE A 411 1.23 -8.15 14.36
C ILE A 411 0.35 -7.98 13.10
N LEU A 412 -0.98 -7.91 13.26
CA LEU A 412 -1.91 -7.60 12.17
C LEU A 412 -1.61 -6.25 11.51
N GLN A 413 -1.38 -5.21 12.31
CA GLN A 413 -1.00 -3.90 11.80
C GLN A 413 0.31 -3.95 11.00
N ALA A 414 1.32 -4.65 11.52
CA ALA A 414 2.61 -4.82 10.86
C ALA A 414 2.51 -5.60 9.54
N SER A 415 1.54 -6.49 9.38
CA SER A 415 1.26 -7.20 8.12
C SER A 415 0.38 -6.40 7.15
N GLY A 416 0.06 -5.15 7.49
CA GLY A 416 -0.74 -4.23 6.70
C GLY A 416 -2.25 -4.35 6.91
N VAL A 417 -2.76 -5.18 7.83
CA VAL A 417 -4.18 -5.16 8.24
C VAL A 417 -4.45 -3.92 9.08
N LYS A 418 -5.50 -3.18 8.75
CA LYS A 418 -5.92 -2.03 9.55
C LYS A 418 -6.71 -2.49 10.76
N VAL A 419 -6.30 -2.04 11.94
CA VAL A 419 -6.97 -2.39 13.20
C VAL A 419 -7.69 -1.15 13.73
N LEU A 420 -9.01 -1.18 13.67
CA LEU A 420 -9.88 -0.14 14.20
C LEU A 420 -10.45 -0.59 15.55
N GLY A 421 -10.85 0.37 16.39
CA GLY A 421 -11.77 0.09 17.50
C GLY A 421 -13.22 0.32 17.06
N MET A 422 -14.18 -0.34 17.69
CA MET A 422 -15.61 -0.02 17.59
C MET A 422 -16.06 0.64 18.89
N LEU A 423 -16.63 1.83 18.81
CA LEU A 423 -17.24 2.51 19.95
C LEU A 423 -18.74 2.20 19.98
N GLY A 424 -19.29 1.94 21.17
CA GLY A 424 -20.73 1.77 21.35
C GLY A 424 -21.25 0.37 21.04
N GLY A 425 -22.12 0.26 20.05
CA GLY A 425 -22.91 -0.94 19.73
C GLY A 425 -24.15 -1.10 20.61
N ALA A 426 -24.67 -2.33 20.68
CA ALA A 426 -25.93 -2.65 21.37
C ALA A 426 -26.00 -2.22 22.86
N ALA A 427 -24.85 -2.16 23.54
CA ALA A 427 -24.76 -1.63 24.90
C ALA A 427 -24.78 -0.09 24.89
N LYS A 428 -25.95 0.45 25.21
CA LYS A 428 -26.25 1.89 25.16
C LYS A 428 -25.48 2.73 26.19
N GLY A 429 -25.31 4.00 25.86
CA GLY A 429 -24.93 5.11 26.72
C GLY A 429 -23.66 5.84 26.27
N SER A 430 -22.85 5.24 25.40
CA SER A 430 -21.59 5.86 24.95
C SER A 430 -21.83 7.15 24.17
N TYR A 431 -22.84 7.17 23.29
CA TYR A 431 -23.18 8.32 22.48
C TYR A 431 -23.99 9.35 23.23
N THR A 432 -24.91 8.93 24.11
CA THR A 432 -25.62 9.87 25.01
C THR A 432 -24.62 10.68 25.86
N ARG A 433 -23.52 10.04 26.31
CA ARG A 433 -22.45 10.72 27.06
C ARG A 433 -21.67 11.73 26.21
N LEU A 434 -21.58 11.50 24.90
CA LEU A 434 -20.92 12.36 23.91
C LEU A 434 -21.87 13.39 23.27
N ASP A 435 -23.18 13.33 23.53
CA ASP A 435 -24.17 14.22 22.90
C ASP A 435 -24.61 15.39 23.81
N GLY A 436 -23.90 15.58 24.92
CA GLY A 436 -24.18 16.66 25.88
C GLY A 436 -23.51 18.00 25.56
N SER A 437 -23.40 18.84 26.60
CA SER A 437 -22.64 20.10 26.53
C SER A 437 -21.16 19.89 26.15
N ASP A 438 -20.48 20.93 25.66
CA ASP A 438 -19.06 20.82 25.30
C ASP A 438 -18.18 20.37 26.46
N ALA A 439 -18.46 20.82 27.69
CA ALA A 439 -17.74 20.38 28.89
C ALA A 439 -17.95 18.89 29.18
N GLN A 440 -19.18 18.38 29.00
CA GLN A 440 -19.47 16.96 29.12
C GLN A 440 -18.78 16.16 28.03
N PHE A 441 -18.88 16.61 26.77
CA PHE A 441 -18.24 15.98 25.63
C PHE A 441 -16.73 15.80 25.87
N GLU A 442 -16.01 16.87 26.25
CA GLU A 442 -14.58 16.81 26.56
C GLU A 442 -14.25 15.82 27.66
N ARG A 443 -15.08 15.79 28.72
CA ARG A 443 -14.87 14.92 29.87
C ARG A 443 -14.85 13.44 29.49
N TYR A 444 -15.71 13.02 28.56
CA TYR A 444 -15.78 11.64 28.07
C TYR A 444 -14.88 11.38 26.86
N TYR A 445 -14.70 12.38 26.00
CA TYR A 445 -13.90 12.24 24.78
C TYR A 445 -12.39 12.16 25.06
N LEU A 446 -11.87 12.93 26.02
CA LEU A 446 -10.42 12.94 26.27
C LEU A 446 -9.87 11.58 26.71
N PRO A 447 -10.50 10.83 27.65
CA PRO A 447 -10.09 9.48 27.97
C PRO A 447 -10.15 8.52 26.77
N LEU A 448 -11.17 8.64 25.91
CA LEU A 448 -11.29 7.85 24.69
C LEU A 448 -10.14 8.14 23.73
N ARG A 449 -9.85 9.42 23.47
CA ARG A 449 -8.72 9.85 22.63
C ARG A 449 -7.40 9.29 23.15
N ASP A 450 -7.18 9.36 24.46
CA ASP A 450 -5.94 8.91 25.08
C ASP A 450 -5.79 7.38 25.00
N MET A 451 -6.90 6.63 25.15
CA MET A 451 -6.94 5.18 24.92
C MET A 451 -6.57 4.85 23.47
N ILE A 452 -7.19 5.51 22.48
CA ILE A 452 -6.92 5.31 21.06
C ILE A 452 -5.44 5.56 20.75
N ARG A 453 -4.85 6.64 21.28
CA ARG A 453 -3.41 6.96 21.13
C ARG A 453 -2.53 5.91 21.78
N ALA A 454 -2.83 5.51 23.02
CA ALA A 454 -2.04 4.53 23.76
C ALA A 454 -2.05 3.16 23.07
N ARG A 455 -3.18 2.76 22.50
CA ARG A 455 -3.34 1.48 21.79
C ARG A 455 -2.93 1.53 20.32
N GLY A 456 -2.79 2.73 19.74
CA GLY A 456 -2.31 2.92 18.38
C GLY A 456 -3.27 2.35 17.33
N LEU A 457 -4.57 2.55 17.53
CA LEU A 457 -5.61 2.13 16.58
C LEU A 457 -5.50 2.97 15.29
N ASP A 458 -5.72 2.33 14.14
CA ASP A 458 -5.70 2.98 12.82
C ASP A 458 -6.96 3.83 12.55
N GLY A 459 -8.01 3.62 13.35
CA GLY A 459 -9.30 4.29 13.18
C GLY A 459 -10.32 3.88 14.24
N LEU A 460 -11.51 4.45 14.13
CA LEU A 460 -12.65 4.18 14.99
C LEU A 460 -13.91 3.99 14.14
N ASP A 461 -14.61 2.90 14.37
CA ASP A 461 -15.96 2.64 13.89
C ASP A 461 -16.96 3.14 14.92
N LEU A 462 -17.87 4.02 14.49
CA LEU A 462 -18.92 4.58 15.33
C LEU A 462 -20.20 3.78 15.08
N ASP A 463 -20.41 2.76 15.91
CA ASP A 463 -21.59 1.90 15.87
C ASP A 463 -22.71 2.46 16.77
N VAL A 464 -23.44 3.44 16.22
CA VAL A 464 -24.45 4.22 16.94
C VAL A 464 -25.80 3.49 16.97
N GLU A 465 -26.04 2.67 17.99
CA GLU A 465 -27.31 1.94 18.18
C GLU A 465 -28.22 2.57 19.27
N GLU A 466 -28.09 3.88 19.46
CA GLU A 466 -28.92 4.70 20.33
C GLU A 466 -29.14 6.09 19.72
N GLU A 467 -30.16 6.82 20.18
CA GLU A 467 -30.40 8.16 19.65
C GLU A 467 -29.25 9.12 19.99
N MET A 468 -28.66 9.70 18.96
CA MET A 468 -27.65 10.74 19.03
C MET A 468 -28.05 11.89 18.10
N SER A 469 -27.83 13.13 18.52
CA SER A 469 -28.08 14.29 17.67
C SER A 469 -27.09 14.34 16.49
N LEU A 470 -27.54 14.87 15.35
CA LEU A 470 -26.67 15.11 14.19
C LEU A 470 -25.50 16.04 14.55
N GLY A 471 -25.74 17.03 15.42
CA GLY A 471 -24.70 17.93 15.91
C GLY A 471 -23.64 17.22 16.74
N GLY A 472 -24.04 16.27 17.59
CA GLY A 472 -23.14 15.46 18.41
C GLY A 472 -22.24 14.57 17.58
N VAL A 473 -22.80 13.82 16.62
CA VAL A 473 -21.99 12.93 15.76
C VAL A 473 -21.04 13.75 14.88
N VAL A 474 -21.48 14.88 14.32
CA VAL A 474 -20.60 15.79 13.55
C VAL A 474 -19.47 16.32 14.42
N LYS A 475 -19.76 16.74 15.66
CA LYS A 475 -18.75 17.19 16.63
C LYS A 475 -17.73 16.11 16.93
N LEU A 476 -18.17 14.86 17.13
CA LEU A 476 -17.30 13.71 17.37
C LEU A 476 -16.38 13.44 16.17
N ILE A 477 -16.92 13.43 14.95
CA ILE A 477 -16.14 13.21 13.71
C ILE A 477 -15.11 14.33 13.53
N ASP A 478 -15.52 15.59 13.66
CA ASP A 478 -14.63 16.75 13.52
C ASP A 478 -13.50 16.70 14.55
N ARG A 479 -13.83 16.29 15.77
CA ARG A 479 -12.85 16.22 16.84
C ARG A 479 -11.87 15.07 16.65
N LEU A 480 -12.33 13.88 16.27
CA LEU A 480 -11.46 12.77 15.89
C LEU A 480 -10.53 13.16 14.73
N ARG A 481 -11.07 13.82 13.71
CA ARG A 481 -10.26 14.28 12.57
C ARG A 481 -9.20 15.29 12.99
N SER A 482 -9.54 16.23 13.87
CA SER A 482 -8.62 17.22 14.42
C SER A 482 -7.48 16.58 15.22
N ASP A 483 -7.79 15.61 16.07
CA ASP A 483 -6.83 15.00 17.00
C ASP A 483 -5.92 13.92 16.36
N PHE A 484 -6.38 13.26 15.30
CA PHE A 484 -5.68 12.13 14.67
C PHE A 484 -5.28 12.37 13.21
N GLY A 485 -5.75 13.44 12.57
CA GLY A 485 -5.41 13.81 11.20
C GLY A 485 -6.10 12.95 10.13
N LYS A 486 -5.87 13.26 8.85
CA LYS A 486 -6.57 12.65 7.69
C LYS A 486 -6.32 11.15 7.48
N GLY A 487 -5.24 10.60 8.05
CA GLY A 487 -4.91 9.19 7.93
C GLY A 487 -5.74 8.27 8.84
N PHE A 488 -6.42 8.83 9.85
CA PHE A 488 -7.25 8.08 10.79
C PHE A 488 -8.57 7.66 10.14
N LEU A 489 -8.91 6.38 10.20
CA LEU A 489 -10.14 5.88 9.58
C LEU A 489 -11.33 6.19 10.49
N ILE A 490 -12.38 6.78 9.94
CA ILE A 490 -13.64 7.02 10.63
C ILE A 490 -14.71 6.32 9.83
N THR A 491 -15.37 5.35 10.44
CA THR A 491 -16.46 4.59 9.83
C THR A 491 -17.68 4.62 10.72
N LEU A 492 -18.84 4.27 10.18
CA LEU A 492 -20.07 4.11 10.94
C LEU A 492 -20.72 2.79 10.54
N ALA A 493 -21.55 2.22 11.42
CA ALA A 493 -22.25 0.96 11.16
C ALA A 493 -23.78 1.15 11.09
N PRO A 494 -24.32 1.91 10.10
CA PRO A 494 -25.76 2.07 9.96
C PRO A 494 -26.45 0.74 9.71
N VAL A 495 -27.64 0.57 10.26
CA VAL A 495 -28.58 -0.44 9.76
C VAL A 495 -28.90 -0.18 8.28
N ALA A 496 -28.96 -1.20 7.43
CA ALA A 496 -29.05 -0.98 5.97
C ALA A 496 -30.27 -0.15 5.56
N ALA A 497 -31.40 -0.31 6.24
CA ALA A 497 -32.61 0.49 6.05
C ALA A 497 -32.40 2.00 6.28
N ALA A 498 -31.49 2.39 7.19
CA ALA A 498 -31.23 3.80 7.48
C ALA A 498 -30.61 4.56 6.30
N LEU A 499 -30.02 3.83 5.34
CA LEU A 499 -29.50 4.41 4.09
C LEU A 499 -30.60 4.60 3.03
N LEU A 500 -31.78 4.01 3.21
CA LEU A 500 -32.94 4.16 2.33
C LEU A 500 -34.02 5.05 2.92
N ASP A 501 -34.23 4.99 4.22
CA ASP A 501 -35.23 5.77 4.94
C ASP A 501 -34.67 6.20 6.30
N HIS A 502 -34.55 7.51 6.50
CA HIS A 502 -34.01 8.09 7.73
C HIS A 502 -34.85 7.73 8.98
N ARG A 503 -36.12 7.32 8.82
CA ARG A 503 -37.01 6.90 9.92
C ARG A 503 -36.75 5.45 10.35
N SER A 504 -36.17 4.64 9.47
CA SER A 504 -35.88 3.23 9.70
C SER A 504 -34.44 3.08 10.20
N ASN A 505 -34.18 3.60 11.40
CA ASN A 505 -32.84 3.84 11.93
C ASN A 505 -32.73 3.57 13.44
N LEU A 506 -31.53 3.24 13.92
CA LEU A 506 -31.21 3.12 15.35
C LEU A 506 -30.53 4.37 15.93
N SER A 507 -29.85 5.16 15.10
CA SER A 507 -28.90 6.19 15.53
C SER A 507 -29.50 7.55 15.86
N GLY A 508 -30.80 7.74 15.61
CA GLY A 508 -31.51 9.00 15.77
C GLY A 508 -31.26 10.01 14.63
N PHE A 509 -29.98 10.32 14.32
CA PHE A 509 -29.63 11.26 13.25
C PHE A 509 -29.81 10.68 11.84
N ASP A 510 -30.03 11.55 10.86
CA ASP A 510 -30.12 11.17 9.45
C ASP A 510 -28.73 10.97 8.83
N TYR A 511 -28.47 9.75 8.33
CA TYR A 511 -27.23 9.40 7.65
C TYR A 511 -27.02 10.14 6.32
N GLU A 512 -28.09 10.49 5.60
CA GLU A 512 -27.97 11.27 4.35
C GLU A 512 -27.50 12.70 4.66
N ALA A 513 -28.08 13.31 5.69
CA ALA A 513 -27.63 14.61 6.17
C ALA A 513 -26.17 14.55 6.64
N LEU A 514 -25.78 13.48 7.35
CA LEU A 514 -24.39 13.28 7.77
C LEU A 514 -23.43 13.14 6.59
N GLU A 515 -23.79 12.38 5.55
CA GLU A 515 -22.98 12.22 4.35
C GLU A 515 -22.80 13.56 3.61
N VAL A 516 -23.85 14.37 3.51
CA VAL A 516 -23.75 15.72 2.92
C VAL A 516 -22.81 16.62 3.72
N MET A 517 -22.88 16.58 5.05
CA MET A 517 -22.11 17.47 5.93
C MET A 517 -20.65 17.04 6.11
N ARG A 518 -20.40 15.74 6.26
CA ARG A 518 -19.10 15.16 6.67
C ARG A 518 -18.70 13.91 5.91
N GLY A 519 -19.36 13.59 4.80
CA GLY A 519 -19.02 12.42 3.98
C GLY A 519 -17.56 12.37 3.54
N HIS A 520 -16.91 13.52 3.30
CA HIS A 520 -15.49 13.57 2.95
C HIS A 520 -14.54 13.18 4.11
N GLU A 521 -15.02 13.24 5.35
CA GLU A 521 -14.27 12.80 6.53
C GLU A 521 -14.57 11.34 6.92
N ILE A 522 -15.63 10.75 6.37
CA ILE A 522 -16.05 9.37 6.63
C ILE A 522 -15.49 8.45 5.54
N SER A 523 -14.81 7.39 5.97
CA SER A 523 -14.10 6.46 5.08
C SER A 523 -15.06 5.50 4.35
N TRP A 524 -16.03 4.92 5.08
CA TRP A 524 -17.12 4.10 4.55
C TRP A 524 -18.16 3.82 5.65
N TYR A 525 -19.25 3.16 5.27
CA TYR A 525 -20.35 2.70 6.12
C TYR A 525 -20.41 1.17 6.12
N ASN A 526 -20.33 0.56 7.29
CA ASN A 526 -20.52 -0.88 7.54
C ASN A 526 -22.02 -1.18 7.62
N ALA A 527 -22.72 -1.15 6.48
CA ALA A 527 -24.17 -1.23 6.43
C ALA A 527 -24.69 -2.61 6.84
N GLN A 528 -25.50 -2.71 7.88
CA GLN A 528 -25.95 -3.98 8.47
C GLN A 528 -27.14 -4.57 7.67
N PHE A 529 -26.91 -5.58 6.81
CA PHE A 529 -27.95 -6.28 6.04
C PHE A 529 -28.46 -7.54 6.78
N TYR A 530 -28.84 -7.38 8.04
CA TYR A 530 -29.33 -8.46 8.90
C TYR A 530 -30.25 -7.89 9.99
N CYS A 531 -30.72 -8.74 10.90
CA CYS A 531 -31.64 -8.37 11.99
C CYS A 531 -32.94 -7.68 11.55
N GLY A 532 -33.41 -7.96 10.34
CA GLY A 532 -34.63 -7.36 9.77
C GLY A 532 -34.42 -5.96 9.19
N TRP A 533 -33.19 -5.42 9.25
CA TRP A 533 -32.84 -4.11 8.69
C TRP A 533 -32.34 -4.16 7.26
N GLY A 534 -32.08 -5.35 6.76
CA GLY A 534 -31.77 -5.60 5.37
C GLY A 534 -31.62 -7.08 5.11
N ASP A 535 -31.57 -7.42 3.82
CA ASP A 535 -31.43 -8.80 3.35
C ASP A 535 -30.41 -8.84 2.22
N MET A 536 -29.54 -9.84 2.28
CA MET A 536 -28.53 -10.10 1.25
C MET A 536 -28.70 -11.46 0.56
N SER A 537 -29.87 -12.09 0.69
CA SER A 537 -30.27 -13.23 -0.14
C SER A 537 -30.41 -12.86 -1.63
N ASN A 538 -30.62 -11.58 -1.92
CA ASN A 538 -30.75 -11.01 -3.26
C ASN A 538 -30.12 -9.59 -3.31
N PRO A 539 -29.72 -9.08 -4.49
CA PRO A 539 -28.98 -7.81 -4.59
C PRO A 539 -29.85 -6.54 -4.48
N ILE A 540 -31.18 -6.66 -4.40
CA ILE A 540 -32.11 -5.57 -4.70
C ILE A 540 -31.91 -4.40 -3.73
N MET A 541 -31.84 -4.67 -2.42
CA MET A 541 -31.71 -3.62 -1.42
C MET A 541 -30.39 -2.84 -1.56
N TYR A 542 -29.29 -3.55 -1.83
CA TYR A 542 -28.00 -2.91 -2.10
C TYR A 542 -28.09 -2.01 -3.34
N GLU A 543 -28.67 -2.51 -4.44
CA GLU A 543 -28.89 -1.73 -5.67
C GLU A 543 -29.79 -0.51 -5.43
N MET A 544 -30.80 -0.61 -4.55
CA MET A 544 -31.62 0.54 -4.17
C MET A 544 -30.80 1.61 -3.43
N ILE A 545 -29.93 1.21 -2.50
CA ILE A 545 -29.04 2.12 -1.78
C ILE A 545 -28.12 2.86 -2.77
N ILE A 546 -27.51 2.12 -3.70
CA ILE A 546 -26.64 2.73 -4.72
C ILE A 546 -27.43 3.65 -5.66
N ARG A 547 -28.63 3.26 -6.09
CA ARG A 547 -29.51 4.11 -6.92
C ARG A 547 -29.99 5.37 -6.22
N LYS A 548 -30.12 5.35 -4.89
CA LYS A 548 -30.46 6.53 -4.09
C LYS A 548 -29.36 7.59 -4.13
N GLY A 549 -28.12 7.19 -4.44
CA GLY A 549 -26.99 8.10 -4.66
C GLY A 549 -25.80 7.88 -3.73
N TRP A 550 -25.81 6.82 -2.91
CA TRP A 550 -24.70 6.50 -2.02
C TRP A 550 -23.44 6.11 -2.81
N PRO A 551 -22.25 6.67 -2.48
CA PRO A 551 -21.01 6.29 -3.13
C PRO A 551 -20.71 4.81 -2.93
N ILE A 552 -20.59 4.05 -4.02
CA ILE A 552 -20.49 2.59 -3.95
C ILE A 552 -19.26 2.09 -3.20
N GLU A 553 -18.13 2.79 -3.35
CA GLU A 553 -16.91 2.50 -2.60
C GLU A 553 -17.05 2.71 -1.09
N LYS A 554 -18.10 3.40 -0.64
CA LYS A 554 -18.38 3.69 0.77
C LYS A 554 -19.46 2.80 1.38
N VAL A 555 -20.16 1.96 0.61
CA VAL A 555 -21.17 1.04 1.17
C VAL A 555 -20.59 -0.37 1.25
N VAL A 556 -20.19 -0.78 2.45
CA VAL A 556 -19.74 -2.14 2.76
C VAL A 556 -20.93 -2.98 3.19
N ILE A 557 -21.06 -4.18 2.63
CA ILE A 557 -22.14 -5.12 2.95
C ILE A 557 -21.82 -5.82 4.27
N GLY A 558 -22.62 -5.53 5.29
CA GLY A 558 -22.55 -6.18 6.59
C GLY A 558 -23.38 -7.44 6.68
N LEU A 559 -22.75 -8.51 7.17
CA LEU A 559 -23.31 -9.87 7.22
C LEU A 559 -23.10 -10.45 8.61
N VAL A 560 -24.08 -11.21 9.10
CA VAL A 560 -23.83 -12.13 10.21
C VAL A 560 -23.03 -13.35 9.71
N THR A 561 -21.99 -13.75 10.44
CA THR A 561 -21.11 -14.87 10.06
C THR A 561 -21.60 -16.22 10.56
N ASN A 562 -22.56 -16.21 11.49
CA ASN A 562 -23.19 -17.37 12.09
C ASN A 562 -24.64 -16.98 12.45
N PRO A 563 -25.65 -17.86 12.22
CA PRO A 563 -27.04 -17.59 12.62
C PRO A 563 -27.23 -17.36 14.13
N ALA A 564 -26.28 -17.79 14.97
CA ALA A 564 -26.29 -17.48 16.40
C ALA A 564 -26.01 -16.00 16.71
N ASN A 565 -25.34 -15.26 15.80
CA ASN A 565 -24.95 -13.87 16.01
C ASN A 565 -26.08 -12.87 15.70
N GLY A 566 -27.13 -13.32 15.02
CA GLY A 566 -28.27 -12.49 14.64
C GLY A 566 -29.15 -13.15 13.57
N SER A 567 -30.38 -12.68 13.43
CA SER A 567 -31.28 -13.14 12.35
C SER A 567 -30.85 -12.55 11.01
N GLY A 568 -31.25 -13.17 9.89
CA GLY A 568 -30.83 -12.73 8.55
C GLY A 568 -29.52 -13.35 8.04
N PHE A 569 -29.09 -14.47 8.62
CA PHE A 569 -27.97 -15.25 8.08
C PHE A 569 -28.30 -15.81 6.70
N VAL A 570 -27.46 -15.52 5.72
CA VAL A 570 -27.63 -15.92 4.32
C VAL A 570 -26.72 -17.11 4.03
N MET A 571 -27.28 -18.19 3.46
CA MET A 571 -26.50 -19.36 3.07
C MET A 571 -25.49 -19.02 1.97
N TRP A 572 -24.37 -19.74 1.96
CA TRP A 572 -23.23 -19.48 1.09
C TRP A 572 -23.56 -19.56 -0.41
N GLU A 573 -24.50 -20.42 -0.80
CA GLU A 573 -24.93 -20.60 -2.19
C GLU A 573 -25.54 -19.30 -2.74
N PHE A 574 -26.41 -18.65 -1.96
CA PHE A 574 -27.04 -17.39 -2.33
C PHE A 574 -26.06 -16.22 -2.20
N LEU A 575 -25.35 -16.17 -1.07
CA LEU A 575 -24.43 -15.08 -0.78
C LEU A 575 -23.30 -14.97 -1.81
N SER A 576 -22.70 -16.11 -2.21
CA SER A 576 -21.66 -16.11 -3.25
C SER A 576 -22.17 -15.57 -4.58
N ALA A 577 -23.38 -15.97 -4.98
CA ALA A 577 -23.97 -15.54 -6.24
C ALA A 577 -24.23 -14.03 -6.25
N VAL A 578 -24.79 -13.51 -5.16
CA VAL A 578 -25.06 -12.07 -4.98
C VAL A 578 -23.77 -11.26 -4.96
N LEU A 579 -22.78 -11.66 -4.16
CA LEU A 579 -21.50 -10.94 -4.08
C LEU A 579 -20.73 -10.96 -5.40
N ASN A 580 -20.75 -12.08 -6.12
CA ASN A 580 -20.15 -12.16 -7.46
C ASN A 580 -20.85 -11.24 -8.46
N LEU A 581 -22.19 -11.20 -8.43
CA LEU A 581 -22.97 -10.32 -9.29
C LEU A 581 -22.64 -8.84 -9.01
N LEU A 582 -22.65 -8.43 -7.73
CA LEU A 582 -22.39 -7.06 -7.33
C LEU A 582 -20.95 -6.64 -7.66
N ARG A 583 -19.97 -7.50 -7.38
CA ARG A 583 -18.57 -7.28 -7.75
C ARG A 583 -18.40 -7.14 -9.27
N GLY A 584 -19.06 -8.01 -10.05
CA GLY A 584 -18.98 -7.97 -11.52
C GLY A 584 -19.66 -6.74 -12.13
N ARG A 585 -20.70 -6.22 -11.47
CA ARG A 585 -21.44 -5.03 -11.93
C ARG A 585 -20.76 -3.72 -11.55
N HIS A 586 -20.00 -3.71 -10.45
CA HIS A 586 -19.50 -2.48 -9.84
C HIS A 586 -17.99 -2.54 -9.61
N GLU A 587 -17.21 -1.85 -10.47
CA GLU A 587 -15.73 -1.86 -10.41
C GLU A 587 -15.17 -1.37 -9.07
N ARG A 588 -15.88 -0.44 -8.39
CA ARG A 588 -15.50 0.10 -7.07
C ARG A 588 -16.34 -0.46 -5.92
N PHE A 589 -16.72 -1.72 -6.00
CA PHE A 589 -17.51 -2.38 -4.95
C PHE A 589 -16.86 -2.25 -3.56
N GLY A 590 -17.59 -1.66 -2.60
CA GLY A 590 -17.07 -1.29 -1.27
C GLY A 590 -16.49 -2.46 -0.45
N GLY A 591 -17.08 -3.65 -0.60
CA GLY A 591 -16.66 -4.89 0.05
C GLY A 591 -17.65 -5.43 1.07
N VAL A 592 -17.15 -6.31 1.95
CA VAL A 592 -17.96 -7.00 2.96
C VAL A 592 -17.37 -6.84 4.37
N MET A 593 -18.24 -6.84 5.37
CA MET A 593 -17.88 -7.03 6.77
C MET A 593 -18.64 -8.22 7.38
N GLY A 594 -18.01 -8.91 8.34
CA GLY A 594 -18.59 -10.02 9.07
C GLY A 594 -18.75 -9.76 10.57
N TRP A 595 -19.96 -9.93 11.08
CA TRP A 595 -20.34 -9.93 12.49
C TRP A 595 -20.60 -11.37 13.00
N GLU A 596 -19.71 -12.01 13.74
CA GLU A 596 -18.34 -11.62 14.10
C GLU A 596 -17.37 -12.82 14.01
N TYR A 597 -16.09 -12.60 14.29
CA TYR A 597 -15.02 -13.56 13.97
C TYR A 597 -15.18 -14.94 14.63
N PHE A 598 -15.27 -15.02 15.96
CA PHE A 598 -14.91 -16.20 16.75
C PHE A 598 -15.63 -17.52 16.42
N ASN A 599 -16.84 -17.45 15.88
CA ASN A 599 -17.70 -18.61 15.59
C ASN A 599 -18.12 -18.67 14.12
N SER A 600 -17.41 -17.96 13.25
CA SER A 600 -17.81 -17.79 11.84
C SER A 600 -17.89 -19.12 11.10
N LEU A 601 -19.01 -19.35 10.41
CA LEU A 601 -19.18 -20.51 9.54
C LEU A 601 -18.37 -20.36 8.24
N PRO A 602 -17.86 -21.45 7.66
CA PRO A 602 -18.17 -22.87 7.95
C PRO A 602 -17.33 -23.49 9.07
N GLY A 603 -16.23 -22.85 9.48
CA GLY A 603 -15.28 -23.43 10.42
C GLY A 603 -15.73 -23.39 11.89
N GLY A 604 -16.76 -22.60 12.21
CA GLY A 604 -17.29 -22.46 13.56
C GLY A 604 -16.22 -21.96 14.54
N HIS A 605 -16.30 -22.40 15.79
CA HIS A 605 -15.34 -22.02 16.84
C HIS A 605 -13.93 -22.55 16.62
N GLU A 606 -13.77 -23.67 15.90
CA GLU A 606 -12.47 -24.32 15.72
C GLU A 606 -11.64 -23.65 14.61
N ARG A 607 -12.30 -23.24 13.52
CA ARG A 607 -11.66 -22.64 12.34
C ARG A 607 -12.37 -21.35 11.88
N PRO A 608 -12.57 -20.36 12.75
CA PRO A 608 -13.34 -19.14 12.43
C PRO A 608 -12.78 -18.35 11.25
N TRP A 609 -11.49 -18.46 10.99
CA TRP A 609 -10.81 -17.82 9.84
C TRP A 609 -11.30 -18.32 8.47
N GLU A 610 -12.00 -19.46 8.39
CA GLU A 610 -12.48 -20.00 7.11
C GLU A 610 -13.48 -19.10 6.41
N TRP A 611 -14.26 -18.32 7.16
CA TRP A 611 -15.15 -17.33 6.60
C TRP A 611 -14.39 -16.27 5.80
N ALA A 612 -13.31 -15.73 6.37
CA ALA A 612 -12.47 -14.74 5.70
C ALA A 612 -11.76 -15.32 4.46
N ARG A 613 -11.37 -16.61 4.51
CA ARG A 613 -10.84 -17.34 3.35
C ARG A 613 -11.86 -17.44 2.22
N GLN A 614 -13.10 -17.79 2.54
CA GLN A 614 -14.15 -17.90 1.53
C GLN A 614 -14.55 -16.53 0.98
N MET A 615 -14.65 -15.49 1.81
CA MET A 615 -14.87 -14.12 1.32
C MET A 615 -13.73 -13.66 0.42
N THR A 616 -12.49 -14.01 0.77
CA THR A 616 -11.33 -13.76 -0.10
C THR A 616 -11.49 -14.47 -1.45
N SER A 617 -11.91 -15.73 -1.44
CA SER A 617 -12.17 -16.50 -2.66
C SER A 617 -13.25 -15.81 -3.51
N VAL A 618 -14.44 -15.55 -2.97
CA VAL A 618 -15.54 -14.95 -3.74
C VAL A 618 -15.19 -13.57 -4.28
N LEU A 619 -14.55 -12.73 -3.47
CA LEU A 619 -14.31 -11.35 -3.83
C LEU A 619 -13.05 -11.14 -4.67
N ARG A 620 -12.09 -12.05 -4.61
CA ARG A 620 -10.78 -11.93 -5.29
C ARG A 620 -10.49 -13.04 -6.29
N GLN A 621 -11.46 -13.91 -6.60
CA GLN A 621 -11.37 -14.89 -7.69
C GLN A 621 -11.14 -14.19 -9.04
N GLU A 622 -9.88 -14.03 -9.41
CA GLU A 622 -9.26 -14.74 -10.53
C GLU A 622 -8.21 -15.68 -9.93
N ASP A 623 -8.47 -16.99 -9.88
CA ASP A 623 -7.43 -18.04 -9.68
C ASP A 623 -7.97 -19.50 -9.70
N PHE A 624 -9.28 -19.77 -9.69
CA PHE A 624 -9.80 -21.15 -9.79
C PHE A 624 -11.20 -21.25 -10.43
N LEU A 625 -11.28 -21.55 -11.73
CA LEU A 625 -12.40 -22.29 -12.31
C LEU A 625 -11.89 -23.21 -13.44
N PRO A 626 -12.05 -24.54 -13.36
CA PRO A 626 -12.03 -25.39 -14.54
C PRO A 626 -13.25 -25.11 -15.40
N SER A 627 -13.08 -25.12 -16.71
CA SER A 627 -14.13 -24.93 -17.71
C SER A 627 -15.28 -25.93 -17.51
N VAL A 628 -16.42 -25.45 -17.03
CA VAL A 628 -17.69 -26.19 -17.14
C VAL A 628 -18.42 -25.64 -18.36
N GLN A 629 -18.47 -26.44 -19.43
CA GLN A 629 -19.37 -26.19 -20.56
C GLN A 629 -20.82 -26.21 -20.06
N ALA A 630 -21.56 -25.13 -20.32
CA ALA A 630 -22.99 -25.09 -20.08
C ALA A 630 -23.70 -26.04 -21.07
N PRO A 631 -24.62 -26.92 -20.62
CA PRO A 631 -25.49 -27.67 -21.51
C PRO A 631 -26.55 -26.75 -22.16
N PRO A 632 -27.07 -27.11 -23.34
CA PRO A 632 -27.96 -26.23 -24.11
C PRO A 632 -29.32 -26.05 -23.42
N ILE A 633 -29.81 -24.81 -23.44
CA ILE A 633 -31.11 -24.40 -22.90
C ILE A 633 -32.21 -24.88 -23.86
N ASN A 634 -33.04 -25.83 -23.40
CA ASN A 634 -34.32 -26.14 -24.01
C ASN A 634 -35.40 -25.20 -23.45
N VAL A 635 -36.07 -24.49 -24.35
CA VAL A 635 -37.21 -23.61 -24.06
C VAL A 635 -38.47 -24.45 -23.91
N ALA A 636 -39.03 -24.53 -22.69
CA ALA A 636 -40.46 -24.81 -22.51
C ALA A 636 -40.95 -24.50 -21.08
N THR A 637 -42.05 -23.73 -21.05
CA THR A 637 -43.13 -23.68 -20.03
C THR A 637 -42.87 -23.08 -18.64
N LYS A 638 -43.43 -21.87 -18.45
CA LYS A 638 -43.83 -21.26 -17.17
C LYS A 638 -44.83 -22.15 -16.41
N PRO A 639 -44.84 -22.08 -15.07
CA PRO A 639 -46.07 -22.00 -14.32
C PRO A 639 -46.18 -20.67 -13.56
N VAL A 640 -47.39 -20.13 -13.60
CA VAL A 640 -47.90 -18.99 -12.84
C VAL A 640 -48.08 -19.42 -11.38
N LEU A 641 -47.67 -18.58 -10.43
CA LEU A 641 -48.21 -18.62 -9.07
C LEU A 641 -48.54 -17.19 -8.61
N GLU A 642 -49.75 -17.09 -8.10
CA GLU A 642 -50.56 -15.89 -7.87
C GLU A 642 -50.02 -15.01 -6.75
N VAL A 643 -50.20 -13.71 -6.95
CA VAL A 643 -49.99 -12.66 -5.95
C VAL A 643 -51.26 -12.60 -5.09
N GLU A 644 -51.16 -13.02 -3.83
CA GLU A 644 -52.12 -12.65 -2.80
C GLU A 644 -51.53 -11.51 -1.97
N ALA A 645 -52.21 -10.38 -2.01
CA ALA A 645 -52.00 -9.22 -1.16
C ALA A 645 -53.14 -9.16 -0.13
N ASP A 646 -52.83 -9.04 1.16
CA ASP A 646 -53.65 -8.35 2.19
C ASP A 646 -52.97 -8.39 3.58
N PRO A 647 -53.43 -7.67 4.63
CA PRO A 647 -53.60 -6.22 4.82
C PRO A 647 -52.70 -5.68 5.97
N ASP A 648 -52.70 -4.35 6.12
CA ASP A 648 -52.24 -3.63 7.32
C ASP A 648 -52.78 -4.25 8.63
N THR A 649 -51.88 -4.59 9.56
CA THR A 649 -52.24 -4.77 10.97
C THR A 649 -51.31 -3.96 11.87
N SER A 650 -51.93 -3.01 12.57
CA SER A 650 -51.37 -2.15 13.59
C SER A 650 -51.09 -2.93 14.88
N ASN A 651 -49.99 -3.70 14.92
CA ASN A 651 -49.39 -4.20 16.16
C ASN A 651 -47.89 -4.41 15.92
N GLY A 652 -47.12 -3.33 16.07
CA GLY A 652 -45.67 -3.36 15.99
C GLY A 652 -45.09 -4.26 17.07
N LYS A 653 -44.65 -5.47 16.68
CA LYS A 653 -43.68 -6.21 17.49
C LYS A 653 -42.41 -5.36 17.62
N PRO A 654 -41.77 -5.31 18.80
CA PRO A 654 -40.59 -4.48 18.99
C PRO A 654 -39.51 -4.87 17.98
N VAL A 655 -38.94 -3.85 17.35
CA VAL A 655 -37.89 -3.97 16.34
C VAL A 655 -36.66 -4.63 16.97
N GLN A 656 -36.14 -5.67 16.32
CA GLN A 656 -35.04 -6.48 16.88
C GLN A 656 -33.70 -5.85 16.50
N VAL A 657 -32.98 -5.34 17.50
CA VAL A 657 -31.52 -5.24 17.44
C VAL A 657 -30.92 -6.66 17.55
N PRO A 658 -29.68 -6.92 17.11
CA PRO A 658 -28.96 -8.11 17.56
C PRO A 658 -29.14 -8.25 19.07
N ARG A 659 -29.57 -9.42 19.56
CA ARG A 659 -29.72 -9.62 21.00
C ARG A 659 -28.39 -9.28 21.66
N SER A 660 -28.39 -8.63 22.82
CA SER A 660 -27.22 -8.66 23.70
C SER A 660 -26.86 -10.13 23.88
N PHE A 661 -25.80 -10.57 23.24
CA PHE A 661 -25.30 -11.92 23.39
C PHE A 661 -24.40 -11.90 24.62
N ASP A 662 -24.58 -12.87 25.51
CA ASP A 662 -23.63 -13.16 26.57
C ASP A 662 -22.34 -13.63 25.91
N TYR A 663 -21.46 -12.69 25.57
CA TYR A 663 -20.04 -13.00 25.63
C TYR A 663 -19.76 -13.50 27.03
N TYR A 664 -18.80 -14.41 27.20
CA TYR A 664 -18.52 -14.99 28.52
C TYR A 664 -18.12 -13.88 29.49
N SER A 665 -19.13 -13.34 30.18
CA SER A 665 -19.02 -12.53 31.36
C SER A 665 -18.78 -13.54 32.48
N ASP A 666 -17.67 -13.34 33.20
CA ASP A 666 -17.39 -14.15 34.36
C ASP A 666 -18.44 -13.80 35.42
N GLY A 667 -19.52 -14.57 35.44
CA GLY A 667 -20.48 -14.58 36.53
C GLY A 667 -19.79 -15.13 37.78
N SER A 668 -19.23 -14.24 38.60
CA SER A 668 -19.13 -14.46 40.05
C SER A 668 -19.05 -13.10 40.77
N ASP A 669 -20.12 -12.77 41.49
CA ASP A 669 -20.27 -11.63 42.40
C ASP A 669 -19.07 -11.42 43.33
N VAL A 670 -18.63 -10.16 43.46
CA VAL A 670 -18.49 -9.45 44.74
C VAL A 670 -18.88 -7.98 44.56
#